data_AF-A0A934MK20-F1
#
_entry.id   AF-A0A934MK20-F1
#
_cell.length_a   1.000
_cell.length_b   1.000
_cell.length_c   1.000
_cell.angle_alpha   90.00
_cell.angle_beta   90.00
_cell.angle_gamma   90.00
#
_symmetry.space_group_name_H-M   'P 1'
#
loop_
_entity.id
_entity.type
_entity.pdbx_description
1 polymer ?
#
loop_
_entity_poly.entity_id
_entity_poly.type
_entity_poly.pdbx_seq_one_letter_code
_entity_poly.pdbx_strand_id
1 'polypeptide(L)'
;MNNKLLKSLLSVLIAATLFTGSGVVSSPYASAQQDSPVAQTPSDTSPQSGDTPEESIVEIPAPDASPEDNESAQRIADQLADTSPSVVVEGQKNLRFGEKLQVSIALKNIPDTVAAEKFVIQYNTSKLEFQEVKAAGSHIQIVGQQEAPGKITVITANPNSKLVSNQPIIIVSFKAKAAAGVDNVTVSAELGLSPDGEYGTAGSSTLDLEIEKGLIGDLNRNGKIEIGDLAKLVHYFDLTSVDPQWERIAEGDFNANLKIDLADLAILARKLLDKPFELIETTVADIHAAMQSGELTAEKLVSMYLKRIDNYDSQLHSILTVNSHALDIAREMDAEYKATGKLRGPLHGIPVIVKDNYNTVGMPTTAGCICLQNNFTTTDSFMIQKLKDAGAIILAKSNLHEFAFGTTTISSLGGQTNNPYDLSRNPGGSSGGTGAALAANLGAIGLGTDTGGSIRIPSSYNSLVGIRPTIGLTSREGIIPLALSQDVGGPMARTVADAALMLDVVSGYDKNDLATSYSIGRIPSSYTDYLDVNGLKGARIGVIRDSSVMGTNSEVIRLTNRAIAEMERMGATVVDVTVPNLAKILSYNSLSGTEFKFNLNDYLNSPSIGPDVTFKSLSDILATGTILESQRSSMVARNSIEVLETEAYKDILLYRTRTTQQSLLSTMADNKLDALLYPSTAAPVGGSAGSANRLSPFSGFPAISVPAGFASISGRPDSPIGIELLGKPFDEGTLIKLAYGFEQGTKYRVSPELFPALTN
;
A
#
# COMPACT_ATOMS: atom_id res chain seq x y z
N MET A 1 -22.05 8.02 17.94
CA MET A 1 -20.70 8.60 17.80
C MET A 1 -20.77 10.12 17.64
N ASN A 2 -19.62 10.81 17.53
CA ASN A 2 -19.52 12.24 17.82
C ASN A 2 -19.61 13.14 16.57
N ASN A 3 -20.47 14.17 16.61
CA ASN A 3 -20.80 15.09 15.51
C ASN A 3 -19.63 16.03 15.09
N LYS A 4 -18.42 15.79 15.62
CA LYS A 4 -17.16 16.42 15.22
C LYS A 4 -16.49 15.71 14.05
N LEU A 5 -16.54 14.37 13.99
CA LEU A 5 -15.85 13.61 12.93
C LEU A 5 -16.49 13.92 11.56
N LEU A 6 -17.83 13.93 11.52
CA LEU A 6 -18.58 14.31 10.32
C LEU A 6 -18.27 15.76 9.87
N LYS A 7 -18.03 16.69 10.80
CA LYS A 7 -17.60 18.06 10.47
C LYS A 7 -16.15 18.14 9.96
N SER A 8 -15.26 17.27 10.44
CA SER A 8 -13.90 17.13 9.88
C SER A 8 -13.92 16.50 8.48
N LEU A 9 -14.71 15.44 8.23
CA LEU A 9 -14.90 14.92 6.87
C LEU A 9 -15.49 16.00 5.95
N LEU A 10 -16.50 16.74 6.41
CA LEU A 10 -17.07 17.84 5.63
C LEU A 10 -16.04 18.95 5.38
N SER A 11 -15.11 19.19 6.30
CA SER A 11 -13.99 20.14 6.09
C SER A 11 -13.00 19.64 5.03
N VAL A 12 -12.76 18.33 4.91
CA VAL A 12 -11.91 17.74 3.85
C VAL A 12 -12.63 17.80 2.49
N LEU A 13 -13.90 17.44 2.42
CA LEU A 13 -14.75 17.57 1.22
C LEU A 13 -14.91 19.03 0.76
N ILE A 14 -15.03 19.96 1.71
CA ILE A 14 -15.06 21.40 1.43
C ILE A 14 -13.66 21.91 1.03
N ALA A 15 -12.56 21.40 1.58
CA ALA A 15 -11.21 21.74 1.11
C ALA A 15 -10.96 21.27 -0.33
N ALA A 16 -11.51 20.11 -0.73
CA ALA A 16 -11.46 19.61 -2.10
C ALA A 16 -12.31 20.40 -3.11
N THR A 17 -13.18 21.31 -2.64
CA THR A 17 -14.08 22.13 -3.47
C THR A 17 -13.91 23.65 -3.31
N LEU A 18 -13.31 24.15 -2.22
CA LEU A 18 -13.05 25.57 -1.95
C LEU A 18 -11.56 25.93 -1.95
N PHE A 19 -10.91 25.73 -3.10
CA PHE A 19 -9.70 26.50 -3.45
C PHE A 19 -10.04 27.69 -4.37
N THR A 20 -11.21 28.31 -4.16
CA THR A 20 -11.72 29.48 -4.88
C THR A 20 -12.48 30.45 -3.95
N GLY A 21 -11.77 31.39 -3.33
CA GLY A 21 -12.36 32.63 -2.81
C GLY A 21 -12.33 32.85 -1.28
N SER A 22 -12.10 34.11 -0.91
CA SER A 22 -11.91 34.63 0.45
C SER A 22 -13.22 34.77 1.26
N GLY A 23 -13.15 34.64 2.60
CA GLY A 23 -14.25 35.01 3.51
C GLY A 23 -13.94 34.81 5.00
N VAL A 24 -14.57 35.60 5.89
CA VAL A 24 -14.33 35.60 7.36
C VAL A 24 -15.67 35.63 8.12
N VAL A 25 -15.69 35.15 9.38
CA VAL A 25 -16.63 35.38 10.53
C VAL A 25 -17.11 34.07 11.22
N SER A 26 -17.72 34.15 12.41
CA SER A 26 -17.40 33.29 13.58
C SER A 26 -18.58 32.74 14.43
N SER A 27 -18.41 31.53 15.02
CA SER A 27 -18.88 31.07 16.38
C SER A 27 -20.40 31.02 16.72
N PRO A 28 -20.86 30.46 17.88
CA PRO A 28 -20.45 29.29 18.71
C PRO A 28 -21.65 28.34 19.14
N TYR A 29 -21.49 27.55 20.23
CA TYR A 29 -22.48 26.77 21.05
C TYR A 29 -22.83 25.28 20.70
N ALA A 30 -23.47 24.52 21.63
CA ALA A 30 -22.86 23.72 22.72
C ALA A 30 -23.84 22.71 23.41
N SER A 31 -23.31 21.63 24.03
CA SER A 31 -23.97 20.66 24.97
C SER A 31 -25.11 19.76 24.37
N ALA A 32 -25.60 18.65 24.97
CA ALA A 32 -25.37 18.02 26.29
C ALA A 32 -25.50 16.45 26.27
N GLN A 33 -25.59 15.81 27.45
CA GLN A 33 -25.68 14.35 27.77
C GLN A 33 -27.08 13.73 27.49
N GLN A 34 -27.44 12.43 27.67
CA GLN A 34 -26.82 11.16 28.18
C GLN A 34 -27.43 9.94 27.38
N ASP A 35 -27.68 8.67 27.78
CA ASP A 35 -27.61 7.85 29.02
C ASP A 35 -27.26 6.34 28.75
N SER A 36 -27.84 5.33 29.45
CA SER A 36 -27.47 3.88 29.39
C SER A 36 -28.68 2.87 29.60
N PRO A 37 -28.54 1.60 30.07
CA PRO A 37 -28.26 0.37 29.27
C PRO A 37 -29.20 -0.86 29.55
N VAL A 38 -28.66 -2.12 29.54
CA VAL A 38 -29.23 -3.48 29.87
C VAL A 38 -29.69 -4.32 28.64
N ALA A 39 -28.99 -5.38 28.19
CA ALA A 39 -28.87 -6.81 28.65
C ALA A 39 -30.12 -7.70 28.32
N GLN A 40 -30.08 -9.03 28.12
CA GLN A 40 -29.10 -10.09 28.48
C GLN A 40 -29.20 -11.35 27.55
N THR A 41 -28.30 -12.34 27.68
CA THR A 41 -28.21 -13.65 26.96
C THR A 41 -28.94 -14.79 27.76
N PRO A 42 -28.88 -16.14 27.53
CA PRO A 42 -27.95 -16.97 26.68
C PRO A 42 -28.44 -18.31 26.05
N SER A 43 -27.49 -19.04 25.43
CA SER A 43 -27.31 -20.53 25.38
C SER A 43 -28.25 -21.45 24.56
N ASP A 44 -27.84 -22.66 24.10
CA ASP A 44 -26.54 -23.24 23.69
C ASP A 44 -26.77 -24.68 23.10
N THR A 45 -25.70 -25.35 22.64
CA THR A 45 -25.48 -26.80 22.41
C THR A 45 -25.79 -27.42 21.03
N SER A 46 -24.81 -28.21 20.56
CA SER A 46 -24.86 -29.19 19.45
C SER A 46 -24.81 -30.62 20.03
N PRO A 47 -24.91 -31.71 19.22
CA PRO A 47 -23.67 -32.24 18.60
C PRO A 47 -23.82 -33.00 17.24
N GLN A 48 -22.64 -33.25 16.65
CA GLN A 48 -22.14 -34.41 15.88
C GLN A 48 -22.95 -35.73 15.90
N SER A 49 -22.79 -36.72 14.98
CA SER A 49 -22.09 -36.87 13.67
C SER A 49 -22.31 -38.33 13.17
N GLY A 50 -22.14 -38.65 11.88
CA GLY A 50 -22.05 -40.07 11.47
C GLY A 50 -22.01 -40.39 9.96
N ASP A 51 -20.87 -40.93 9.55
CA ASP A 51 -20.47 -41.60 8.29
C ASP A 51 -21.53 -42.20 7.33
N THR A 52 -21.21 -42.10 6.04
CA THR A 52 -21.75 -42.92 4.93
C THR A 52 -20.87 -44.14 4.64
N PRO A 53 -21.44 -45.25 4.15
CA PRO A 53 -20.79 -46.14 3.20
C PRO A 53 -21.50 -46.15 1.82
N GLU A 54 -20.74 -46.42 0.77
CA GLU A 54 -21.24 -46.69 -0.59
C GLU A 54 -21.78 -48.13 -0.70
N GLU A 55 -22.75 -48.40 -1.59
CA GLU A 55 -22.76 -49.70 -2.28
C GLU A 55 -23.50 -49.72 -3.64
N SER A 56 -22.91 -50.48 -4.57
CA SER A 56 -23.45 -51.16 -5.77
C SER A 56 -24.63 -50.57 -6.58
N ILE A 57 -24.40 -50.45 -7.89
CA ILE A 57 -25.47 -50.54 -8.90
C ILE A 57 -25.90 -52.01 -9.02
N VAL A 58 -27.20 -52.27 -8.95
CA VAL A 58 -27.84 -53.55 -9.31
C VAL A 58 -28.97 -53.26 -10.28
N GLU A 59 -28.94 -53.84 -11.48
CA GLU A 59 -30.08 -53.81 -12.40
C GLU A 59 -31.19 -54.72 -11.85
N ILE A 60 -32.37 -54.15 -11.63
CA ILE A 60 -33.59 -54.88 -11.30
C ILE A 60 -34.47 -54.87 -12.55
N PRO A 61 -34.97 -56.03 -13.04
CA PRO A 61 -35.86 -56.06 -14.19
C PRO A 61 -37.20 -55.37 -13.87
N ALA A 62 -37.79 -54.71 -14.87
CA ALA A 62 -39.06 -54.03 -14.70
C ALA A 62 -40.18 -55.00 -14.24
N PRO A 63 -40.98 -54.65 -13.23
CA PRO A 63 -42.17 -55.43 -12.87
C PRO A 63 -43.27 -55.24 -13.91
N ASP A 64 -44.05 -56.30 -14.17
CA ASP A 64 -45.33 -56.16 -14.87
C ASP A 64 -46.28 -55.29 -14.02
N ALA A 65 -46.72 -54.17 -14.57
CA ALA A 65 -47.71 -53.30 -13.94
C ALA A 65 -49.08 -54.00 -13.84
N SER A 66 -49.82 -53.79 -12.75
CA SER A 66 -51.14 -54.39 -12.59
C SER A 66 -52.20 -53.68 -13.46
N PRO A 67 -53.39 -54.29 -13.65
CA PRO A 67 -54.50 -53.63 -14.33
C PRO A 67 -54.99 -52.35 -13.63
N GLU A 68 -54.82 -52.24 -12.30
CA GLU A 68 -55.26 -51.06 -11.53
C GLU A 68 -54.27 -49.88 -11.67
N ASP A 69 -52.99 -50.16 -11.89
CA ASP A 69 -51.97 -49.14 -12.15
C ASP A 69 -52.20 -48.49 -13.52
N ASN A 70 -52.42 -49.29 -14.57
CA ASN A 70 -52.72 -48.79 -15.92
C ASN A 70 -54.01 -47.97 -15.98
N GLU A 71 -55.08 -48.35 -15.25
CA GLU A 71 -56.26 -47.49 -15.15
C GLU A 71 -55.96 -46.17 -14.43
N SER A 72 -55.10 -46.18 -13.41
CA SER A 72 -54.72 -44.97 -12.68
C SER A 72 -53.90 -44.01 -13.56
N ALA A 73 -52.92 -44.54 -14.31
CA ALA A 73 -52.13 -43.81 -15.28
C ALA A 73 -53.01 -43.15 -16.37
N GLN A 74 -53.91 -43.93 -16.98
CA GLN A 74 -54.79 -43.43 -18.03
C GLN A 74 -55.77 -42.36 -17.51
N ARG A 75 -56.35 -42.54 -16.32
CA ARG A 75 -57.23 -41.52 -15.69
C ARG A 75 -56.49 -40.20 -15.44
N ILE A 76 -55.22 -40.24 -15.06
CA ILE A 76 -54.39 -39.04 -14.91
C ILE A 76 -54.15 -38.39 -16.28
N ALA A 77 -53.72 -39.16 -17.27
CA ALA A 77 -53.49 -38.66 -18.63
C ALA A 77 -54.73 -37.97 -19.24
N ASP A 78 -55.91 -38.61 -19.10
CA ASP A 78 -57.18 -38.08 -19.61
C ASP A 78 -57.59 -36.78 -18.88
N GLN A 79 -57.41 -36.69 -17.56
CA GLN A 79 -57.72 -35.48 -16.78
C GLN A 79 -56.77 -34.31 -17.09
N LEU A 80 -55.48 -34.60 -17.32
CA LEU A 80 -54.50 -33.59 -17.72
C LEU A 80 -54.74 -33.10 -19.16
N ALA A 81 -55.23 -33.97 -20.05
CA ALA A 81 -55.61 -33.58 -21.41
C ALA A 81 -56.83 -32.64 -21.42
N ASP A 82 -57.89 -32.96 -20.68
CA ASP A 82 -59.12 -32.16 -20.60
C ASP A 82 -58.90 -30.79 -19.94
N THR A 83 -58.11 -30.74 -18.86
CA THR A 83 -57.84 -29.49 -18.12
C THR A 83 -56.71 -28.66 -18.69
N SER A 84 -55.73 -29.27 -19.37
CA SER A 84 -54.52 -28.62 -19.89
C SER A 84 -53.83 -27.71 -18.84
N PRO A 85 -53.28 -28.31 -17.76
CA PRO A 85 -52.58 -27.55 -16.73
C PRO A 85 -51.26 -26.96 -17.23
N SER A 86 -50.78 -25.93 -16.52
CA SER A 86 -49.54 -25.24 -16.86
C SER A 86 -48.82 -24.68 -15.63
N VAL A 87 -47.50 -24.61 -15.71
CA VAL A 87 -46.62 -24.04 -14.68
C VAL A 87 -46.57 -22.52 -14.81
N VAL A 88 -46.74 -21.81 -13.69
CA VAL A 88 -46.55 -20.36 -13.59
C VAL A 88 -45.34 -20.12 -12.69
N VAL A 89 -44.33 -19.42 -13.22
CA VAL A 89 -43.09 -19.09 -12.51
C VAL A 89 -42.96 -17.58 -12.43
N GLU A 90 -42.95 -17.04 -11.22
CA GLU A 90 -42.84 -15.60 -10.97
C GLU A 90 -41.65 -15.29 -10.06
N GLY A 91 -40.94 -14.22 -10.33
CA GLY A 91 -39.76 -13.82 -9.56
C GLY A 91 -39.12 -12.54 -10.07
N GLN A 92 -38.13 -12.05 -9.34
CA GLN A 92 -37.34 -10.89 -9.72
C GLN A 92 -36.48 -11.21 -10.96
N LYS A 93 -36.65 -10.47 -12.06
CA LYS A 93 -35.94 -10.73 -13.32
C LYS A 93 -34.53 -10.14 -13.39
N ASN A 94 -34.33 -8.95 -12.80
CA ASN A 94 -33.02 -8.29 -12.79
C ASN A 94 -32.34 -8.53 -11.44
N LEU A 95 -31.11 -9.03 -11.43
CA LEU A 95 -30.35 -9.39 -10.22
C LEU A 95 -28.95 -8.78 -10.25
N ARG A 96 -28.41 -8.36 -9.10
CA ARG A 96 -26.99 -8.07 -8.94
C ARG A 96 -26.26 -9.22 -8.24
N PHE A 97 -24.94 -9.28 -8.40
CA PHE A 97 -24.09 -10.26 -7.71
C PHE A 97 -24.35 -10.23 -6.19
N GLY A 98 -24.48 -11.40 -5.56
CA GLY A 98 -24.78 -11.56 -4.15
C GLY A 98 -26.24 -11.38 -3.74
N GLU A 99 -27.13 -10.89 -4.61
CA GLU A 99 -28.55 -10.73 -4.27
C GLU A 99 -29.29 -12.09 -4.17
N LYS A 100 -30.34 -12.12 -3.33
CA LYS A 100 -31.20 -13.29 -3.15
C LYS A 100 -32.39 -13.23 -4.10
N LEU A 101 -32.39 -14.10 -5.11
CA LEU A 101 -33.57 -14.37 -5.93
C LEU A 101 -34.58 -15.21 -5.13
N GLN A 102 -35.87 -14.85 -5.21
CA GLN A 102 -36.98 -15.73 -4.85
C GLN A 102 -37.79 -16.04 -6.10
N VAL A 103 -38.09 -17.32 -6.30
CA VAL A 103 -38.89 -17.86 -7.39
C VAL A 103 -40.15 -18.49 -6.80
N SER A 104 -41.29 -17.84 -7.02
CA SER A 104 -42.62 -18.34 -6.71
C SER A 104 -43.05 -19.30 -7.81
N ILE A 105 -43.47 -20.51 -7.43
CA ILE A 105 -43.94 -21.54 -8.36
C ILE A 105 -45.41 -21.83 -8.04
N ALA A 106 -46.26 -21.62 -9.04
CA ALA A 106 -47.70 -21.82 -9.01
C ALA A 106 -48.12 -22.73 -10.17
N LEU A 107 -49.35 -23.24 -10.11
CA LEU A 107 -49.97 -24.03 -11.17
C LEU A 107 -51.30 -23.41 -11.60
N LYS A 108 -51.67 -23.62 -12.86
CA LYS A 108 -52.89 -23.11 -13.47
C LYS A 108 -53.66 -24.23 -14.18
N ASN A 109 -54.99 -24.13 -14.23
CA ASN A 109 -55.92 -25.11 -14.80
C ASN A 109 -55.76 -26.53 -14.20
N ILE A 110 -55.62 -26.60 -12.88
CA ILE A 110 -55.35 -27.84 -12.15
C ILE A 110 -56.64 -28.66 -12.03
N PRO A 111 -56.64 -30.00 -12.27
CA PRO A 111 -57.75 -30.86 -11.89
C PRO A 111 -58.02 -30.83 -10.39
N ASP A 112 -59.31 -30.84 -10.03
CA ASP A 112 -59.81 -30.95 -8.64
C ASP A 112 -59.35 -32.22 -7.89
N THR A 113 -58.77 -33.17 -8.62
CA THR A 113 -58.32 -34.51 -8.20
C THR A 113 -56.83 -34.58 -7.86
N VAL A 114 -56.02 -33.57 -8.20
CA VAL A 114 -54.58 -33.56 -7.90
C VAL A 114 -54.36 -33.43 -6.39
N ALA A 115 -53.56 -34.33 -5.83
CA ALA A 115 -53.24 -34.37 -4.41
C ALA A 115 -51.72 -34.36 -4.12
N ALA A 116 -50.90 -34.54 -5.15
CA ALA A 116 -49.45 -34.39 -5.08
C ALA A 116 -48.86 -33.81 -6.37
N GLU A 117 -47.77 -33.06 -6.24
CA GLU A 117 -47.09 -32.40 -7.34
C GLU A 117 -45.58 -32.62 -7.23
N LYS A 118 -44.92 -32.81 -8.37
CA LYS A 118 -43.47 -33.02 -8.47
C LYS A 118 -42.89 -31.93 -9.35
N PHE A 119 -42.22 -30.98 -8.72
CA PHE A 119 -41.53 -29.87 -9.39
C PHE A 119 -40.07 -30.23 -9.63
N VAL A 120 -39.59 -30.04 -10.85
CA VAL A 120 -38.18 -30.12 -11.21
C VAL A 120 -37.71 -28.72 -11.60
N ILE A 121 -36.80 -28.17 -10.81
CA ILE A 121 -36.26 -26.81 -10.96
C ILE A 121 -34.81 -26.92 -11.45
N GLN A 122 -34.56 -26.46 -12.67
CA GLN A 122 -33.24 -26.41 -13.30
C GLN A 122 -32.69 -24.98 -13.23
N TYR A 123 -31.41 -24.86 -12.89
CA TYR A 123 -30.70 -23.58 -12.72
C TYR A 123 -29.21 -23.71 -13.03
N ASN A 124 -28.56 -22.61 -13.36
CA ASN A 124 -27.16 -22.59 -13.75
C ASN A 124 -26.22 -22.42 -12.53
N THR A 125 -25.51 -23.49 -12.16
CA THR A 125 -24.60 -23.49 -10.99
C THR A 125 -23.41 -22.52 -11.11
N SER A 126 -23.08 -22.07 -12.32
CA SER A 126 -22.05 -21.04 -12.52
C SER A 126 -22.54 -19.63 -12.20
N LYS A 127 -23.86 -19.42 -12.06
CA LYS A 127 -24.53 -18.11 -11.95
C LYS A 127 -25.37 -17.98 -10.69
N LEU A 128 -25.99 -19.07 -10.24
CA LEU A 128 -26.90 -19.14 -9.09
C LEU A 128 -26.49 -20.29 -8.15
N GLU A 129 -26.64 -20.05 -6.85
CA GLU A 129 -26.53 -21.06 -5.79
C GLU A 129 -27.87 -21.21 -5.08
N PHE A 130 -28.36 -22.43 -4.93
CA PHE A 130 -29.55 -22.73 -4.15
C PHE A 130 -29.35 -22.35 -2.68
N GLN A 131 -30.42 -21.93 -2.00
CA GLN A 131 -30.40 -21.53 -0.59
C GLN A 131 -31.43 -22.30 0.25
N GLU A 132 -32.66 -22.39 -0.23
CA GLU A 132 -33.78 -23.03 0.47
C GLU A 132 -35.00 -23.18 -0.47
N VAL A 133 -35.88 -24.13 -0.18
CA VAL A 133 -37.25 -24.17 -0.71
C VAL A 133 -38.24 -24.26 0.45
N LYS A 134 -39.39 -23.59 0.31
CA LYS A 134 -40.45 -23.53 1.33
C LYS A 134 -41.82 -23.72 0.70
N ALA A 135 -42.71 -24.41 1.41
CA ALA A 135 -44.15 -24.39 1.11
C ALA A 135 -44.68 -22.95 1.27
N ALA A 136 -45.47 -22.48 0.30
CA ALA A 136 -45.97 -21.11 0.29
C ALA A 136 -47.23 -20.90 1.16
N GLY A 137 -47.94 -21.98 1.50
CA GLY A 137 -49.14 -21.96 2.34
C GLY A 137 -49.20 -23.16 3.29
N SER A 138 -49.83 -22.99 4.46
CA SER A 138 -49.88 -23.98 5.54
C SER A 138 -50.67 -25.25 5.25
N HIS A 139 -51.26 -25.37 4.05
CA HIS A 139 -51.98 -26.54 3.56
C HIS A 139 -51.16 -27.36 2.54
N ILE A 140 -50.01 -26.81 2.10
CA ILE A 140 -49.03 -27.49 1.25
C ILE A 140 -47.96 -28.11 2.15
N GLN A 141 -47.64 -29.38 1.94
CA GLN A 141 -46.53 -30.05 2.63
C GLN A 141 -45.46 -30.48 1.61
N ILE A 142 -44.21 -30.09 1.82
CA ILE A 142 -43.08 -30.70 1.08
C ILE A 142 -42.80 -32.05 1.74
N VAL A 143 -43.02 -33.13 0.99
CA VAL A 143 -42.88 -34.52 1.45
C VAL A 143 -41.63 -35.20 0.90
N GLY A 144 -41.02 -34.64 -0.15
CA GLY A 144 -39.73 -35.09 -0.68
C GLY A 144 -38.93 -33.93 -1.28
N GLN A 145 -37.61 -33.98 -1.13
CA GLN A 145 -36.67 -33.04 -1.73
C GLN A 145 -35.39 -33.79 -2.11
N GLN A 146 -34.91 -33.59 -3.33
CA GLN A 146 -33.63 -34.11 -3.81
C GLN A 146 -32.87 -33.00 -4.53
N GLU A 147 -31.62 -32.79 -4.12
CA GLU A 147 -30.72 -31.80 -4.70
C GLU A 147 -29.61 -32.47 -5.51
N ALA A 148 -29.36 -31.95 -6.70
CA ALA A 148 -28.23 -32.27 -7.55
C ALA A 148 -27.66 -30.97 -8.16
N PRO A 149 -26.40 -30.93 -8.60
CA PRO A 149 -25.81 -29.73 -9.20
C PRO A 149 -26.64 -29.20 -10.39
N GLY A 150 -27.32 -28.07 -10.19
CA GLY A 150 -28.15 -27.41 -11.20
C GLY A 150 -29.56 -27.97 -11.36
N LYS A 151 -29.99 -28.90 -10.48
CA LYS A 151 -31.34 -29.48 -10.48
C LYS A 151 -31.83 -29.75 -9.05
N ILE A 152 -32.90 -29.08 -8.64
CA ILE A 152 -33.66 -29.46 -7.44
C ILE A 152 -34.92 -30.19 -7.89
N THR A 153 -35.30 -31.27 -7.20
CA THR A 153 -36.58 -31.94 -7.36
C THR A 153 -37.34 -31.85 -6.03
N VAL A 154 -38.59 -31.39 -6.06
CA VAL A 154 -39.42 -31.15 -4.87
C VAL A 154 -40.77 -31.84 -5.09
N ILE A 155 -41.19 -32.67 -4.13
CA ILE A 155 -42.49 -33.34 -4.13
C ILE A 155 -43.33 -32.72 -3.01
N THR A 156 -44.51 -32.22 -3.37
CA THR A 156 -45.52 -31.69 -2.45
C THR A 156 -46.74 -32.60 -2.35
N ALA A 157 -47.43 -32.53 -1.22
CA ALA A 157 -48.67 -33.24 -0.94
C ALA A 157 -49.69 -32.29 -0.28
N ASN A 158 -50.95 -32.37 -0.73
CA ASN A 158 -52.03 -31.45 -0.35
C ASN A 158 -53.23 -32.20 0.26
N PRO A 159 -53.04 -33.05 1.27
CA PRO A 159 -53.97 -34.15 1.62
C PRO A 159 -55.36 -33.73 2.14
N ASN A 160 -55.62 -32.43 2.34
CA ASN A 160 -56.88 -31.92 2.91
C ASN A 160 -57.35 -30.60 2.26
N SER A 161 -56.84 -30.20 1.09
CA SER A 161 -57.21 -28.92 0.47
C SER A 161 -57.06 -28.94 -1.05
N LYS A 162 -58.07 -28.43 -1.77
CA LYS A 162 -57.98 -28.17 -3.20
C LYS A 162 -56.96 -27.06 -3.47
N LEU A 163 -56.07 -27.28 -4.43
CA LEU A 163 -55.19 -26.23 -4.94
C LEU A 163 -56.02 -25.11 -5.59
N VAL A 164 -55.60 -23.87 -5.35
CA VAL A 164 -56.21 -22.69 -5.98
C VAL A 164 -55.35 -22.28 -7.17
N SER A 165 -55.94 -22.31 -8.36
CA SER A 165 -55.29 -21.89 -9.62
C SER A 165 -54.63 -20.51 -9.47
N ASN A 166 -53.38 -20.38 -9.94
CA ASN A 166 -52.49 -19.22 -9.77
C ASN A 166 -52.08 -18.85 -8.33
N GLN A 167 -52.37 -19.65 -7.28
CA GLN A 167 -51.71 -19.45 -5.99
C GLN A 167 -50.32 -20.10 -5.96
N PRO A 168 -49.31 -19.47 -5.32
CA PRO A 168 -48.02 -20.10 -5.07
C PRO A 168 -48.16 -21.38 -4.24
N ILE A 169 -47.40 -22.41 -4.63
CA ILE A 169 -47.35 -23.72 -3.97
C ILE A 169 -46.03 -23.86 -3.21
N ILE A 170 -44.91 -23.56 -3.89
CA ILE A 170 -43.57 -23.47 -3.29
C ILE A 170 -42.86 -22.17 -3.68
N ILE A 171 -41.97 -21.71 -2.80
CA ILE A 171 -41.03 -20.61 -3.05
C ILE A 171 -39.61 -21.17 -2.96
N VAL A 172 -38.85 -21.07 -4.05
CA VAL A 172 -37.45 -21.50 -4.15
C VAL A 172 -36.55 -20.28 -4.07
N SER A 173 -35.46 -20.36 -3.31
CA SER A 173 -34.50 -19.27 -3.12
C SER A 173 -33.13 -19.58 -3.69
N PHE A 174 -32.50 -18.59 -4.33
CA PHE A 174 -31.14 -18.65 -4.83
C PHE A 174 -30.33 -17.40 -4.45
N LYS A 175 -28.99 -17.47 -4.48
CA LYS A 175 -28.06 -16.34 -4.36
C LYS A 175 -27.24 -16.21 -5.65
N ALA A 176 -27.12 -15.00 -6.20
CA ALA A 176 -26.36 -14.76 -7.44
C ALA A 176 -24.83 -14.77 -7.21
N LYS A 177 -24.07 -15.45 -8.09
CA LYS A 177 -22.65 -15.80 -7.85
C LYS A 177 -21.65 -15.49 -8.97
N ALA A 178 -22.04 -14.85 -10.06
CA ALA A 178 -21.10 -14.53 -11.14
C ALA A 178 -21.27 -13.14 -11.74
N ALA A 179 -20.24 -12.76 -12.50
CA ALA A 179 -20.27 -11.61 -13.40
C ALA A 179 -21.41 -11.74 -14.43
N ALA A 180 -21.80 -10.60 -14.99
CA ALA A 180 -23.07 -10.35 -15.66
C ALA A 180 -23.43 -11.25 -16.85
N GLY A 181 -24.70 -11.19 -17.23
CA GLY A 181 -25.28 -11.81 -18.42
C GLY A 181 -26.68 -12.36 -18.17
N VAL A 182 -27.36 -12.72 -19.26
CA VAL A 182 -28.65 -13.43 -19.21
C VAL A 182 -28.44 -14.86 -18.70
N ASP A 183 -29.39 -15.34 -17.91
CA ASP A 183 -29.48 -16.69 -17.35
C ASP A 183 -30.96 -17.08 -17.19
N ASN A 184 -31.31 -18.29 -16.72
CA ASN A 184 -32.70 -18.58 -16.36
C ASN A 184 -32.86 -19.64 -15.26
N VAL A 185 -34.05 -19.66 -14.67
CA VAL A 185 -34.56 -20.77 -13.85
C VAL A 185 -35.73 -21.39 -14.60
N THR A 186 -35.60 -22.66 -15.00
CA THR A 186 -36.64 -23.40 -15.70
C THR A 186 -37.30 -24.40 -14.75
N VAL A 187 -38.64 -24.41 -14.70
CA VAL A 187 -39.44 -25.29 -13.84
C VAL A 187 -40.34 -26.14 -14.71
N SER A 188 -40.28 -27.47 -14.56
CA SER A 188 -41.30 -28.39 -15.05
C SER A 188 -42.08 -29.00 -13.89
N ALA A 189 -43.37 -29.29 -14.09
CA ALA A 189 -44.20 -29.95 -13.10
C ALA A 189 -44.84 -31.22 -13.66
N GLU A 190 -44.94 -32.23 -12.80
CA GLU A 190 -45.69 -33.45 -13.00
C GLU A 190 -46.73 -33.55 -11.86
N LEU A 191 -47.95 -34.03 -12.14
CA LEU A 191 -49.08 -34.03 -11.18
C LEU A 191 -49.60 -35.45 -10.97
N GLY A 192 -49.89 -35.80 -9.71
CA GLY A 192 -50.30 -37.14 -9.30
C GLY A 192 -51.51 -37.15 -8.36
N LEU A 193 -52.16 -38.32 -8.26
CA LEU A 193 -53.30 -38.57 -7.36
C LEU A 193 -52.86 -38.95 -5.94
N SER A 194 -51.57 -39.25 -5.73
CA SER A 194 -50.94 -39.45 -4.42
C SER A 194 -49.42 -39.24 -4.52
N PRO A 195 -48.71 -38.98 -3.41
CA PRO A 195 -47.27 -38.71 -3.45
C PRO A 195 -46.42 -39.87 -4.00
N ASP A 196 -46.85 -41.10 -3.74
CA ASP A 196 -46.13 -42.34 -4.10
C ASP A 196 -46.63 -42.98 -5.42
N GLY A 197 -47.61 -42.37 -6.09
CA GLY A 197 -48.23 -42.89 -7.30
C GLY A 197 -47.59 -42.42 -8.61
N GLU A 198 -48.21 -42.77 -9.73
CA GLU A 198 -47.81 -42.22 -11.04
C GLU A 198 -48.16 -40.73 -11.16
N TYR A 199 -47.34 -40.02 -11.96
CA TYR A 199 -47.49 -38.60 -12.26
C TYR A 199 -47.56 -38.37 -13.77
N GLY A 200 -48.44 -37.48 -14.20
CA GLY A 200 -48.51 -37.02 -15.59
C GLY A 200 -47.99 -35.59 -15.76
N THR A 201 -47.41 -35.29 -16.92
CA THR A 201 -46.74 -34.02 -17.21
C THR A 201 -47.73 -32.83 -17.31
N ALA A 202 -47.53 -31.80 -16.50
CA ALA A 202 -48.25 -30.51 -16.56
C ALA A 202 -47.43 -29.38 -17.21
N GLY A 203 -46.40 -29.76 -17.97
CA GLY A 203 -45.58 -28.87 -18.79
C GLY A 203 -44.45 -28.18 -18.01
N SER A 204 -43.94 -27.11 -18.61
CA SER A 204 -42.82 -26.33 -18.08
C SER A 204 -42.98 -24.84 -18.36
N SER A 205 -42.23 -24.04 -17.61
CA SER A 205 -42.20 -22.58 -17.72
C SER A 205 -40.85 -22.06 -17.20
N THR A 206 -40.40 -20.92 -17.73
CA THR A 206 -39.03 -20.42 -17.52
C THR A 206 -39.08 -18.97 -17.06
N LEU A 207 -38.37 -18.69 -15.97
CA LEU A 207 -38.06 -17.33 -15.53
C LEU A 207 -36.71 -16.93 -16.12
N ASP A 208 -36.74 -16.16 -17.21
CA ASP A 208 -35.56 -15.48 -17.73
C ASP A 208 -35.07 -14.42 -16.74
N LEU A 209 -33.75 -14.38 -16.55
CA LEU A 209 -33.04 -13.52 -15.61
C LEU A 209 -31.96 -12.71 -16.34
N GLU A 210 -31.78 -11.45 -15.95
CA GLU A 210 -30.62 -10.65 -16.32
C GLU A 210 -29.80 -10.36 -15.07
N ILE A 211 -28.60 -10.94 -14.99
CA ILE A 211 -27.65 -10.60 -13.91
C ILE A 211 -26.87 -9.38 -14.38
N GLU A 212 -27.17 -8.21 -13.79
CA GLU A 212 -26.58 -6.92 -14.12
C GLU A 212 -25.13 -6.81 -13.61
N LYS A 213 -24.28 -6.12 -14.40
CA LYS A 213 -22.99 -5.64 -13.88
C LYS A 213 -23.24 -4.32 -13.16
N GLY A 214 -23.55 -4.39 -11.87
CA GLY A 214 -23.71 -3.21 -11.02
C GLY A 214 -22.51 -2.24 -11.15
N LEU A 215 -22.80 -0.95 -11.14
CA LEU A 215 -21.78 0.10 -11.14
C LEU A 215 -20.98 0.02 -9.84
N ILE A 216 -19.66 -0.18 -9.94
CA ILE A 216 -18.77 -0.28 -8.77
C ILE A 216 -18.65 1.10 -8.12
N GLY A 217 -19.51 1.35 -7.13
CA GLY A 217 -19.72 2.66 -6.49
C GLY A 217 -21.19 3.07 -6.35
N ASP A 218 -22.13 2.39 -7.02
CA ASP A 218 -23.60 2.58 -6.89
C ASP A 218 -24.11 1.84 -5.64
N LEU A 219 -23.61 2.27 -4.48
CA LEU A 219 -23.91 1.68 -3.18
C LEU A 219 -25.39 1.87 -2.80
N ASN A 220 -26.04 2.91 -3.29
CA ASN A 220 -27.46 3.20 -3.08
C ASN A 220 -28.39 2.43 -4.04
N ARG A 221 -27.83 1.81 -5.09
CA ARG A 221 -28.49 0.97 -6.11
C ARG A 221 -29.53 1.73 -6.96
N ASN A 222 -29.24 2.98 -7.33
CA ASN A 222 -30.07 3.78 -8.25
C ASN A 222 -29.54 3.85 -9.70
N GLY A 223 -28.46 3.13 -10.01
CA GLY A 223 -27.88 3.08 -11.35
C GLY A 223 -26.96 4.26 -11.68
N LYS A 224 -26.45 4.96 -10.65
CA LYS A 224 -25.46 6.03 -10.78
C LYS A 224 -24.44 5.92 -9.66
N ILE A 225 -23.34 6.65 -9.80
CA ILE A 225 -22.43 6.95 -8.70
C ILE A 225 -22.64 8.44 -8.41
N GLU A 226 -23.28 8.76 -7.28
CA GLU A 226 -23.62 10.12 -6.88
C GLU A 226 -23.38 10.37 -5.37
N ILE A 227 -23.63 11.59 -4.88
CA ILE A 227 -23.31 11.96 -3.49
C ILE A 227 -24.09 11.14 -2.43
N GLY A 228 -25.19 10.49 -2.84
CA GLY A 228 -25.92 9.52 -2.00
C GLY A 228 -25.10 8.28 -1.65
N ASP A 229 -24.23 7.83 -2.55
CA ASP A 229 -23.34 6.69 -2.32
C ASP A 229 -22.25 7.03 -1.32
N LEU A 230 -21.61 8.20 -1.49
CA LEU A 230 -20.61 8.67 -0.54
C LEU A 230 -21.22 8.92 0.85
N ALA A 231 -22.45 9.45 0.91
CA ALA A 231 -23.19 9.56 2.17
C ALA A 231 -23.49 8.19 2.81
N LYS A 232 -23.82 7.16 2.01
CA LYS A 232 -24.01 5.80 2.49
C LYS A 232 -22.69 5.18 2.98
N LEU A 233 -21.57 5.42 2.31
CA LEU A 233 -20.26 4.92 2.72
C LEU A 233 -19.77 5.57 4.02
N VAL A 234 -19.92 6.90 4.15
CA VAL A 234 -19.65 7.64 5.40
C VAL A 234 -20.52 7.15 6.56
N HIS A 235 -21.75 6.71 6.31
CA HIS A 235 -22.64 6.16 7.35
C HIS A 235 -22.13 4.85 7.97
N TYR A 236 -21.42 4.03 7.19
CA TYR A 236 -20.82 2.76 7.62
C TYR A 236 -19.29 2.83 7.75
N PHE A 237 -18.72 4.02 7.94
CA PHE A 237 -17.28 4.18 8.19
C PHE A 237 -16.84 3.44 9.47
N ASP A 238 -15.66 2.82 9.43
CA ASP A 238 -15.06 1.97 10.48
C ASP A 238 -15.73 0.58 10.64
N LEU A 239 -16.76 0.26 9.84
CA LEU A 239 -17.40 -1.06 9.79
C LEU A 239 -16.48 -2.13 9.18
N THR A 240 -16.58 -3.37 9.64
CA THR A 240 -15.72 -4.49 9.24
C THR A 240 -16.54 -5.71 8.77
N SER A 241 -15.86 -6.66 8.12
CA SER A 241 -16.46 -7.92 7.65
C SER A 241 -17.10 -8.83 8.72
N VAL A 242 -16.84 -8.60 10.00
CA VAL A 242 -17.47 -9.32 11.11
C VAL A 242 -18.76 -8.65 11.61
N ASP A 243 -19.08 -7.44 11.15
CA ASP A 243 -20.28 -6.72 11.57
C ASP A 243 -21.54 -7.20 10.83
N PRO A 244 -22.69 -7.38 11.52
CA PRO A 244 -23.95 -7.82 10.90
C PRO A 244 -24.54 -6.90 9.82
N GLN A 245 -23.92 -5.72 9.60
CA GLN A 245 -24.31 -4.77 8.55
C GLN A 245 -23.43 -4.87 7.29
N TRP A 246 -22.37 -5.68 7.30
CA TRP A 246 -21.38 -5.76 6.22
C TRP A 246 -22.00 -6.04 4.84
N GLU A 247 -22.93 -7.01 4.73
CA GLU A 247 -23.61 -7.32 3.47
C GLU A 247 -24.37 -6.13 2.83
N ARG A 248 -24.60 -5.03 3.58
CA ARG A 248 -25.24 -3.80 3.07
C ARG A 248 -24.27 -2.82 2.42
N ILE A 249 -22.96 -3.00 2.61
CA ILE A 249 -21.92 -2.04 2.21
C ILE A 249 -20.62 -2.69 1.70
N ALA A 250 -20.50 -4.02 1.68
CA ALA A 250 -19.31 -4.73 1.19
C ALA A 250 -18.91 -4.37 -0.26
N GLU A 251 -19.84 -3.92 -1.10
CA GLU A 251 -19.57 -3.36 -2.44
C GLU A 251 -18.79 -2.03 -2.41
N GLY A 252 -18.64 -1.42 -1.23
CA GLY A 252 -17.88 -0.20 -0.96
C GLY A 252 -16.53 -0.44 -0.28
N ASP A 253 -16.14 -1.69 -0.03
CA ASP A 253 -14.74 -2.06 0.24
C ASP A 253 -14.03 -2.16 -1.12
N PHE A 254 -13.51 -1.04 -1.62
CA PHE A 254 -12.89 -0.95 -2.94
C PHE A 254 -11.42 -1.39 -2.93
N ASN A 255 -10.87 -1.66 -1.75
CA ASN A 255 -9.47 -2.05 -1.55
C ASN A 255 -9.31 -3.52 -1.08
N ALA A 256 -10.43 -4.17 -0.74
CA ALA A 256 -10.56 -5.54 -0.28
C ALA A 256 -9.81 -5.85 1.05
N ASN A 257 -9.67 -4.87 1.94
CA ASN A 257 -9.08 -5.06 3.27
C ASN A 257 -10.09 -5.56 4.33
N LEU A 258 -11.35 -5.78 3.94
CA LEU A 258 -12.44 -6.25 4.81
C LEU A 258 -12.90 -5.25 5.87
N LYS A 259 -12.71 -3.95 5.59
CA LYS A 259 -13.15 -2.79 6.37
C LYS A 259 -13.59 -1.65 5.43
N ILE A 260 -14.41 -0.73 5.93
CA ILE A 260 -14.69 0.56 5.29
C ILE A 260 -13.85 1.65 5.95
N ASP A 261 -12.90 2.26 5.22
CA ASP A 261 -12.01 3.29 5.77
C ASP A 261 -11.85 4.55 4.87
N LEU A 262 -10.78 5.32 5.06
CA LEU A 262 -10.53 6.56 4.30
C LEU A 262 -10.14 6.30 2.85
N ALA A 263 -9.50 5.16 2.54
CA ALA A 263 -9.16 4.79 1.17
C ALA A 263 -10.43 4.59 0.34
N ASP A 264 -11.44 3.90 0.88
CA ASP A 264 -12.71 3.67 0.20
C ASP A 264 -13.48 4.96 -0.05
N LEU A 265 -13.51 5.84 0.96
CA LEU A 265 -14.07 7.19 0.83
C LEU A 265 -13.35 8.00 -0.24
N ALA A 266 -12.01 7.91 -0.33
CA ALA A 266 -11.22 8.60 -1.34
C ALA A 266 -11.46 8.02 -2.76
N ILE A 267 -11.55 6.70 -2.90
CA ILE A 267 -11.84 6.02 -4.16
C ILE A 267 -13.23 6.41 -4.69
N LEU A 268 -14.25 6.40 -3.82
CA LEU A 268 -15.60 6.81 -4.20
C LEU A 268 -15.69 8.32 -4.47
N ALA A 269 -15.02 9.16 -3.68
CA ALA A 269 -14.95 10.59 -3.95
C ALA A 269 -14.24 10.91 -5.28
N ARG A 270 -13.19 10.17 -5.66
CA ARG A 270 -12.56 10.26 -6.99
C ARG A 270 -13.53 9.85 -8.11
N LYS A 271 -14.29 8.76 -7.95
CA LYS A 271 -15.34 8.36 -8.93
C LYS A 271 -16.45 9.42 -9.12
N LEU A 272 -16.64 10.33 -8.16
CA LEU A 272 -17.58 11.46 -8.24
C LEU A 272 -16.98 12.74 -8.84
N LEU A 273 -15.65 12.84 -8.90
CA LEU A 273 -14.92 14.03 -9.34
C LEU A 273 -14.36 13.79 -10.74
N ASP A 274 -15.12 14.20 -11.77
CA ASP A 274 -14.67 14.22 -13.16
C ASP A 274 -13.55 15.26 -13.35
N LYS A 275 -12.33 14.86 -12.97
CA LYS A 275 -11.09 15.62 -13.03
C LYS A 275 -9.94 14.70 -13.47
N PRO A 276 -8.97 15.20 -14.25
CA PRO A 276 -7.79 14.43 -14.63
C PRO A 276 -6.81 14.28 -13.44
N PHE A 277 -6.10 13.15 -13.41
CA PHE A 277 -5.09 12.86 -12.38
C PHE A 277 -3.94 13.88 -12.35
N GLU A 278 -3.76 14.54 -11.20
CA GLU A 278 -2.64 15.45 -10.94
C GLU A 278 -1.44 14.68 -10.36
N LEU A 279 -0.31 14.73 -11.08
CA LEU A 279 0.93 14.00 -10.75
C LEU A 279 1.84 14.76 -9.77
N ILE A 280 1.78 16.09 -9.79
CA ILE A 280 2.70 16.95 -9.02
C ILE A 280 2.34 16.85 -7.54
N GLU A 281 3.33 16.54 -6.70
CA GLU A 281 3.17 16.32 -5.25
C GLU A 281 2.23 15.15 -4.87
N THR A 282 1.82 14.32 -5.82
CA THR A 282 0.94 13.17 -5.58
C THR A 282 1.59 12.14 -4.63
N THR A 283 0.79 11.52 -3.75
CA THR A 283 1.23 10.47 -2.80
C THR A 283 1.02 9.06 -3.36
N VAL A 284 1.58 8.04 -2.72
CA VAL A 284 1.27 6.64 -3.07
C VAL A 284 -0.22 6.33 -2.88
N ALA A 285 -0.84 6.87 -1.83
CA ALA A 285 -2.27 6.71 -1.57
C ALA A 285 -3.15 7.38 -2.64
N ASP A 286 -2.75 8.54 -3.15
CA ASP A 286 -3.43 9.21 -4.27
C ASP A 286 -3.35 8.40 -5.57
N ILE A 287 -2.18 7.82 -5.84
CA ILE A 287 -1.96 6.95 -7.00
C ILE A 287 -2.86 5.72 -6.92
N HIS A 288 -2.89 5.01 -5.78
CA HIS A 288 -3.73 3.82 -5.63
C HIS A 288 -5.22 4.16 -5.67
N ALA A 289 -5.65 5.24 -5.02
CA ALA A 289 -7.04 5.69 -5.11
C ALA A 289 -7.46 6.04 -6.54
N ALA A 290 -6.54 6.55 -7.38
CA ALA A 290 -6.78 6.80 -8.81
C ALA A 290 -6.79 5.51 -9.66
N MET A 291 -5.96 4.51 -9.33
CA MET A 291 -6.00 3.19 -9.98
C MET A 291 -7.29 2.43 -9.65
N GLN A 292 -7.77 2.54 -8.41
CA GLN A 292 -8.99 1.88 -7.92
C GLN A 292 -10.28 2.64 -8.32
N SER A 293 -10.21 3.96 -8.49
CA SER A 293 -11.30 4.72 -9.12
C SER A 293 -11.46 4.34 -10.60
N GLY A 294 -10.37 4.03 -11.30
CA GLY A 294 -10.30 3.79 -12.75
C GLY A 294 -9.83 5.03 -13.55
N GLU A 295 -9.43 6.09 -12.85
CA GLU A 295 -8.87 7.35 -13.35
C GLU A 295 -7.44 7.18 -13.92
N LEU A 296 -6.69 6.21 -13.38
CA LEU A 296 -5.27 5.99 -13.66
C LEU A 296 -4.97 4.50 -13.91
N THR A 297 -3.88 4.23 -14.62
CA THR A 297 -3.28 2.88 -14.77
C THR A 297 -1.77 2.97 -14.53
N ALA A 298 -1.11 1.85 -14.24
CA ALA A 298 0.34 1.80 -14.09
C ALA A 298 1.07 2.23 -15.37
N GLU A 299 0.63 1.76 -16.56
CA GLU A 299 1.22 2.18 -17.84
C GLU A 299 1.09 3.70 -18.02
N LYS A 300 -0.08 4.26 -17.70
CA LYS A 300 -0.33 5.71 -17.78
C LYS A 300 0.59 6.48 -16.82
N LEU A 301 0.74 6.02 -15.58
CA LEU A 301 1.58 6.66 -14.58
C LEU A 301 3.07 6.62 -14.93
N VAL A 302 3.58 5.45 -15.32
CA VAL A 302 4.97 5.30 -15.80
C VAL A 302 5.21 6.19 -17.01
N SER A 303 4.28 6.22 -17.98
CA SER A 303 4.37 7.12 -19.14
C SER A 303 4.44 8.60 -18.76
N MET A 304 3.76 9.01 -17.69
CA MET A 304 3.78 10.40 -17.22
C MET A 304 5.11 10.76 -16.54
N TYR A 305 5.72 9.87 -15.76
CA TYR A 305 7.04 10.11 -15.18
C TYR A 305 8.17 10.03 -16.22
N LEU A 306 8.12 9.08 -17.16
CA LEU A 306 9.09 8.99 -18.26
C LEU A 306 9.14 10.29 -19.07
N LYS A 307 7.97 10.81 -19.48
CA LYS A 307 7.88 12.12 -20.15
C LYS A 307 8.51 13.26 -19.35
N ARG A 308 8.44 13.22 -18.01
CA ARG A 308 9.09 14.23 -17.16
C ARG A 308 10.60 14.07 -17.12
N ILE A 309 11.12 12.84 -17.05
CA ILE A 309 12.55 12.57 -17.16
C ILE A 309 13.08 13.12 -18.50
N ASP A 310 12.42 12.80 -19.61
CA ASP A 310 12.80 13.25 -20.96
C ASP A 310 12.84 14.78 -21.11
N ASN A 311 11.88 15.50 -20.50
CA ASN A 311 11.76 16.95 -20.61
C ASN A 311 12.66 17.72 -19.62
N TYR A 312 13.03 17.13 -18.49
CA TYR A 312 13.61 17.87 -17.36
C TYR A 312 14.97 17.37 -16.87
N ASP A 313 15.28 16.06 -16.98
CA ASP A 313 16.51 15.56 -16.37
C ASP A 313 17.78 16.02 -17.10
N SER A 314 17.68 16.45 -18.37
CA SER A 314 18.77 17.11 -19.11
C SER A 314 19.28 18.41 -18.45
N GLN A 315 18.52 19.00 -17.52
CA GLN A 315 18.96 20.13 -16.69
C GLN A 315 19.47 19.68 -15.31
N LEU A 316 18.93 18.59 -14.77
CA LEU A 316 19.23 18.09 -13.42
C LEU A 316 20.39 17.10 -13.38
N HIS A 317 20.63 16.31 -14.42
CA HIS A 317 21.59 15.19 -14.47
C HIS A 317 21.41 14.24 -13.28
N SER A 318 20.16 13.93 -12.92
CA SER A 318 19.80 13.17 -11.72
C SER A 318 19.59 11.68 -11.99
N ILE A 319 19.39 11.27 -13.25
CA ILE A 319 19.25 9.89 -13.70
C ILE A 319 20.50 9.43 -14.45
N LEU A 320 20.97 8.20 -14.17
CA LEU A 320 22.04 7.51 -14.90
C LEU A 320 21.50 6.48 -15.89
N THR A 321 20.37 5.83 -15.57
CA THR A 321 19.75 4.84 -16.45
C THR A 321 18.25 4.77 -16.19
N VAL A 322 17.44 4.84 -17.25
CA VAL A 322 16.00 4.57 -17.23
C VAL A 322 15.76 3.09 -17.51
N ASN A 323 14.81 2.46 -16.83
CA ASN A 323 14.45 1.05 -17.05
C ASN A 323 13.67 0.89 -18.37
N SER A 324 14.30 0.25 -19.36
CA SER A 324 13.70 -0.04 -20.67
C SER A 324 12.42 -0.88 -20.60
N HIS A 325 12.22 -1.65 -19.53
CA HIS A 325 11.07 -2.54 -19.34
C HIS A 325 9.98 -1.93 -18.43
N ALA A 326 10.14 -0.70 -17.95
CA ALA A 326 9.20 -0.10 -17.00
C ALA A 326 7.75 -0.05 -17.51
N LEU A 327 7.53 0.18 -18.81
CA LEU A 327 6.19 0.18 -19.42
C LEU A 327 5.62 -1.22 -19.61
N ASP A 328 6.45 -2.23 -19.85
CA ASP A 328 5.98 -3.62 -20.02
C ASP A 328 5.56 -4.21 -18.67
N ILE A 329 6.39 -4.02 -17.63
CA ILE A 329 6.05 -4.35 -16.24
C ILE A 329 4.76 -3.65 -15.80
N ALA A 330 4.55 -2.39 -16.22
CA ALA A 330 3.33 -1.67 -15.92
C ALA A 330 2.09 -2.25 -16.60
N ARG A 331 2.19 -2.68 -17.87
CA ARG A 331 1.11 -3.37 -18.59
C ARG A 331 0.78 -4.73 -17.98
N GLU A 332 1.78 -5.48 -17.51
CA GLU A 332 1.59 -6.73 -16.79
C GLU A 332 0.82 -6.52 -15.48
N MET A 333 1.16 -5.47 -14.72
CA MET A 333 0.44 -5.08 -13.50
C MET A 333 -0.99 -4.61 -13.77
N ASP A 334 -1.20 -3.79 -14.80
CA ASP A 334 -2.54 -3.36 -15.23
C ASP A 334 -3.41 -4.55 -15.68
N ALA A 335 -2.82 -5.56 -16.33
CA ALA A 335 -3.50 -6.80 -16.73
C ALA A 335 -3.83 -7.70 -15.53
N GLU A 336 -2.91 -7.85 -14.57
CA GLU A 336 -3.11 -8.57 -13.31
C GLU A 336 -4.23 -7.94 -12.47
N TYR A 337 -4.20 -6.62 -12.30
CA TYR A 337 -5.23 -5.88 -11.56
C TYR A 337 -6.60 -6.03 -12.24
N LYS A 338 -6.66 -5.89 -13.57
CA LYS A 338 -7.88 -6.08 -14.36
C LYS A 338 -8.44 -7.51 -14.30
N ALA A 339 -7.59 -8.53 -14.13
CA ALA A 339 -7.99 -9.93 -14.05
C ALA A 339 -8.42 -10.36 -12.63
N THR A 340 -7.83 -9.76 -11.59
CA THR A 340 -8.00 -10.19 -10.19
C THR A 340 -8.87 -9.25 -9.34
N GLY A 341 -8.96 -7.97 -9.72
CA GLY A 341 -9.52 -6.90 -8.90
C GLY A 341 -8.64 -6.54 -7.68
N LYS A 342 -7.38 -6.97 -7.62
CA LYS A 342 -6.51 -6.81 -6.45
C LYS A 342 -5.15 -6.22 -6.81
N LEU A 343 -4.69 -5.27 -6.00
CA LEU A 343 -3.32 -4.76 -6.08
C LEU A 343 -2.35 -5.87 -5.64
N ARG A 344 -1.23 -6.04 -6.36
CA ARG A 344 -0.20 -7.06 -6.04
C ARG A 344 0.38 -6.90 -4.63
N GLY A 345 0.44 -5.66 -4.14
CA GLY A 345 0.99 -5.32 -2.84
C GLY A 345 0.96 -3.80 -2.57
N PRO A 346 1.52 -3.35 -1.44
CA PRO A 346 1.42 -1.96 -0.97
C PRO A 346 2.16 -0.93 -1.84
N LEU A 347 2.85 -1.35 -2.91
CA LEU A 347 3.49 -0.47 -3.89
C LEU A 347 3.13 -0.85 -5.34
N HIS A 348 2.02 -1.57 -5.58
CA HIS A 348 1.58 -1.96 -6.92
C HIS A 348 1.57 -0.78 -7.90
N GLY A 349 2.30 -0.89 -9.01
CA GLY A 349 2.37 0.13 -10.06
C GLY A 349 3.17 1.40 -9.70
N ILE A 350 3.73 1.51 -8.49
CA ILE A 350 4.40 2.72 -8.01
C ILE A 350 5.81 2.86 -8.61
N PRO A 351 6.12 3.96 -9.35
CA PRO A 351 7.42 4.13 -9.98
C PRO A 351 8.50 4.68 -9.02
N VAL A 352 9.56 3.90 -8.79
CA VAL A 352 10.60 4.14 -7.80
C VAL A 352 11.90 4.62 -8.43
N ILE A 353 12.50 5.67 -7.87
CA ILE A 353 13.87 6.13 -8.19
C ILE A 353 14.86 5.50 -7.21
N VAL A 354 15.84 4.76 -7.72
CA VAL A 354 16.80 4.01 -6.89
C VAL A 354 18.20 4.59 -7.08
N LYS A 355 18.99 4.76 -6.03
CA LYS A 355 20.40 5.19 -6.17
C LYS A 355 21.23 4.15 -6.92
N ASP A 356 22.13 4.56 -7.81
CA ASP A 356 22.91 3.62 -8.65
C ASP A 356 24.04 2.85 -7.93
N ASN A 357 23.97 2.73 -6.61
CA ASN A 357 24.79 1.80 -5.84
C ASN A 357 23.99 0.56 -5.35
N TYR A 358 22.71 0.43 -5.70
CA TYR A 358 21.90 -0.79 -5.48
C TYR A 358 21.94 -1.71 -6.71
N ASN A 359 22.25 -3.00 -6.51
CA ASN A 359 22.11 -4.04 -7.53
C ASN A 359 20.64 -4.09 -8.03
N THR A 360 20.46 -4.21 -9.34
CA THR A 360 19.14 -4.24 -9.99
C THR A 360 19.21 -5.04 -11.30
N VAL A 361 18.57 -6.20 -11.38
CA VAL A 361 18.54 -7.03 -12.60
C VAL A 361 17.89 -6.26 -13.75
N GLY A 362 18.52 -6.31 -14.92
CA GLY A 362 18.12 -5.55 -16.11
C GLY A 362 18.67 -4.13 -16.19
N MET A 363 19.41 -3.67 -15.18
CA MET A 363 20.05 -2.35 -15.17
C MET A 363 21.53 -2.46 -14.74
N PRO A 364 22.42 -1.56 -15.20
CA PRO A 364 23.76 -1.50 -14.64
C PRO A 364 23.72 -0.99 -13.20
N THR A 365 24.76 -1.27 -12.43
CA THR A 365 24.96 -0.75 -11.06
C THR A 365 26.38 -0.24 -10.92
N THR A 366 26.57 1.06 -11.15
CA THR A 366 27.89 1.63 -11.50
C THR A 366 28.55 2.38 -10.33
N ALA A 367 27.79 2.70 -9.28
CA ALA A 367 28.14 3.69 -8.26
C ALA A 367 28.58 5.05 -8.84
N GLY A 368 28.14 5.39 -10.05
CA GLY A 368 28.51 6.58 -10.81
C GLY A 368 29.83 6.46 -11.60
N CYS A 369 30.54 5.34 -11.52
CA CYS A 369 31.83 5.19 -12.16
C CYS A 369 31.71 4.68 -13.61
N ILE A 370 32.38 5.34 -14.56
CA ILE A 370 32.62 4.81 -15.91
C ILE A 370 33.23 3.39 -15.85
N CYS A 371 34.09 3.14 -14.86
CA CYS A 371 34.70 1.83 -14.62
C CYS A 371 33.70 0.68 -14.35
N LEU A 372 32.46 0.97 -13.94
CA LEU A 372 31.42 -0.03 -13.67
C LEU A 372 30.18 0.16 -14.55
N GLN A 373 30.26 0.94 -15.64
CA GLN A 373 29.12 1.21 -16.54
C GLN A 373 28.46 -0.04 -17.14
N ASN A 374 29.21 -1.16 -17.25
CA ASN A 374 28.73 -2.46 -17.75
C ASN A 374 28.43 -3.47 -16.61
N ASN A 375 28.34 -3.04 -15.34
CA ASN A 375 28.02 -3.94 -14.22
C ASN A 375 26.52 -4.28 -14.16
N PHE A 376 26.05 -5.08 -15.12
CA PHE A 376 24.71 -5.67 -15.11
C PHE A 376 24.69 -6.84 -14.12
N THR A 377 24.17 -6.59 -12.93
CA THR A 377 24.24 -7.53 -11.79
C THR A 377 23.29 -8.72 -11.98
N THR A 378 23.77 -9.91 -11.63
CA THR A 378 23.04 -11.19 -11.84
C THR A 378 21.86 -11.38 -10.88
N THR A 379 21.81 -10.60 -9.81
CA THR A 379 20.76 -10.61 -8.78
C THR A 379 20.34 -9.18 -8.44
N ASP A 380 19.13 -9.02 -7.91
CA ASP A 380 18.70 -7.78 -7.28
C ASP A 380 19.34 -7.67 -5.89
N SER A 381 19.49 -6.44 -5.39
CA SER A 381 19.73 -6.21 -3.97
C SER A 381 18.50 -6.56 -3.14
N PHE A 382 18.67 -6.92 -1.87
CA PHE A 382 17.56 -7.39 -1.02
C PHE A 382 16.38 -6.41 -0.96
N MET A 383 16.66 -5.10 -0.82
CA MET A 383 15.63 -4.06 -0.83
C MET A 383 14.90 -3.96 -2.18
N ILE A 384 15.60 -4.19 -3.30
CA ILE A 384 15.02 -4.11 -4.64
C ILE A 384 14.13 -5.32 -4.93
N GLN A 385 14.50 -6.52 -4.44
CA GLN A 385 13.61 -7.68 -4.47
C GLN A 385 12.32 -7.37 -3.68
N LYS A 386 12.42 -6.92 -2.42
CA LYS A 386 11.23 -6.59 -1.61
C LYS A 386 10.35 -5.50 -2.25
N LEU A 387 10.94 -4.50 -2.91
CA LEU A 387 10.19 -3.49 -3.67
C LEU A 387 9.41 -4.12 -4.84
N LYS A 388 10.06 -4.97 -5.65
CA LYS A 388 9.41 -5.68 -6.77
C LYS A 388 8.30 -6.62 -6.28
N ASP A 389 8.53 -7.33 -5.17
CA ASP A 389 7.56 -8.23 -4.53
C ASP A 389 6.32 -7.46 -4.05
N ALA A 390 6.50 -6.27 -3.48
CA ALA A 390 5.42 -5.35 -3.10
C ALA A 390 4.69 -4.69 -4.30
N GLY A 391 5.10 -5.02 -5.54
CA GLY A 391 4.52 -4.52 -6.78
C GLY A 391 5.11 -3.21 -7.30
N ALA A 392 6.22 -2.72 -6.75
CA ALA A 392 6.83 -1.48 -7.19
C ALA A 392 7.57 -1.63 -8.54
N ILE A 393 7.52 -0.58 -9.36
CA ILE A 393 8.22 -0.52 -10.64
C ILE A 393 9.51 0.27 -10.46
N ILE A 394 10.67 -0.38 -10.55
CA ILE A 394 11.96 0.32 -10.54
C ILE A 394 12.07 1.12 -11.84
N LEU A 395 11.88 2.43 -11.76
CA LEU A 395 11.76 3.31 -12.94
C LEU A 395 13.13 3.70 -13.48
N ALA A 396 14.07 4.04 -12.58
CA ALA A 396 15.38 4.55 -12.96
C ALA A 396 16.43 4.38 -11.86
N LYS A 397 17.70 4.21 -12.27
CA LYS A 397 18.89 4.35 -11.43
C LYS A 397 19.33 5.83 -11.45
N SER A 398 19.47 6.43 -10.27
CA SER A 398 19.78 7.84 -10.06
C SER A 398 21.25 8.07 -9.73
N ASN A 399 21.76 9.22 -10.19
CA ASN A 399 23.12 9.66 -10.00
C ASN A 399 23.46 9.85 -8.52
N LEU A 400 24.73 9.64 -8.19
CA LEU A 400 25.28 9.78 -6.85
C LEU A 400 26.62 10.51 -6.89
N HIS A 401 27.11 10.92 -5.73
CA HIS A 401 28.55 11.21 -5.66
C HIS A 401 29.28 9.88 -5.80
N GLU A 402 30.26 9.80 -6.70
CA GLU A 402 30.88 8.54 -7.12
C GLU A 402 31.39 7.70 -5.92
N PHE A 403 31.16 6.39 -5.94
CA PHE A 403 31.41 5.47 -4.81
C PHE A 403 30.82 5.92 -3.45
N ALA A 404 29.77 6.75 -3.50
CA ALA A 404 29.13 7.39 -2.35
C ALA A 404 30.02 8.37 -1.54
N PHE A 405 31.21 8.76 -2.03
CA PHE A 405 32.28 9.41 -1.25
C PHE A 405 32.00 10.82 -0.71
N GLY A 406 31.05 11.57 -1.28
CA GLY A 406 30.91 13.01 -1.03
C GLY A 406 29.48 13.55 -1.07
N THR A 407 29.32 14.78 -0.59
CA THR A 407 28.01 15.39 -0.31
C THR A 407 27.55 16.40 -1.38
N THR A 408 27.94 16.21 -2.63
CA THR A 408 27.64 17.14 -3.74
C THR A 408 27.13 16.48 -5.03
N THR A 409 27.03 15.15 -5.07
CA THR A 409 26.60 14.37 -6.23
C THR A 409 27.21 14.83 -7.57
N ILE A 410 28.46 14.42 -7.75
CA ILE A 410 29.17 14.42 -9.04
C ILE A 410 29.76 13.03 -9.28
N SER A 411 29.73 12.57 -10.52
CA SER A 411 30.25 11.26 -10.93
C SER A 411 30.92 11.32 -12.31
N SER A 412 31.80 10.37 -12.61
CA SER A 412 32.42 10.30 -13.94
C SER A 412 31.42 9.93 -15.03
N LEU A 413 30.43 9.08 -14.72
CA LEU A 413 29.43 8.61 -15.67
C LEU A 413 28.30 9.64 -15.92
N GLY A 414 27.81 10.32 -14.87
CA GLY A 414 26.65 11.23 -14.96
C GLY A 414 26.98 12.72 -14.85
N GLY A 415 28.25 13.08 -14.63
CA GLY A 415 28.62 14.48 -14.35
C GLY A 415 28.05 14.98 -13.02
N GLN A 416 27.84 16.30 -12.94
CA GLN A 416 27.34 17.01 -11.75
C GLN A 416 25.81 17.08 -11.79
N THR A 417 25.13 16.50 -10.79
CA THR A 417 23.69 16.69 -10.60
C THR A 417 23.42 18.09 -10.05
N ASN A 418 22.38 18.77 -10.52
CA ASN A 418 21.99 20.11 -10.09
C ASN A 418 20.79 20.09 -9.12
N ASN A 419 20.67 21.13 -8.30
CA ASN A 419 19.58 21.29 -7.33
C ASN A 419 18.33 21.86 -8.02
N PRO A 420 17.14 21.26 -7.88
CA PRO A 420 15.95 21.70 -8.60
C PRO A 420 15.38 23.06 -8.14
N TYR A 421 15.86 23.63 -7.03
CA TYR A 421 15.47 24.98 -6.57
C TYR A 421 16.48 26.07 -7.01
N ASP A 422 17.68 25.71 -7.47
CA ASP A 422 18.69 26.61 -8.04
C ASP A 422 19.72 25.76 -8.80
N LEU A 423 19.63 25.74 -10.13
CA LEU A 423 20.48 24.91 -10.98
C LEU A 423 21.98 25.28 -10.94
N SER A 424 22.36 26.39 -10.28
CA SER A 424 23.76 26.72 -10.01
C SER A 424 24.31 26.11 -8.72
N ARG A 425 23.52 25.25 -8.05
CA ARG A 425 23.87 24.56 -6.80
C ARG A 425 23.76 23.04 -6.95
N ASN A 426 24.45 22.29 -6.07
CA ASN A 426 24.33 20.83 -5.99
C ASN A 426 23.14 20.39 -5.11
N PRO A 427 22.56 19.20 -5.32
CA PRO A 427 21.44 18.67 -4.54
C PRO A 427 21.88 18.07 -3.18
N GLY A 428 23.07 18.39 -2.68
CA GLY A 428 23.70 17.63 -1.60
C GLY A 428 24.20 16.27 -2.09
N GLY A 429 24.29 15.29 -1.19
CA GLY A 429 24.68 13.94 -1.55
C GLY A 429 25.11 13.07 -0.36
N SER A 430 25.51 11.83 -0.58
CA SER A 430 25.76 11.23 -1.90
C SER A 430 24.51 10.77 -2.67
N SER A 431 23.32 10.66 -2.05
CA SER A 431 22.05 10.31 -2.75
C SER A 431 21.36 11.51 -3.43
N GLY A 432 22.15 12.44 -3.97
CA GLY A 432 21.66 13.71 -4.52
C GLY A 432 20.85 13.58 -5.80
N GLY A 433 21.09 12.57 -6.66
CA GLY A 433 20.25 12.30 -7.83
C GLY A 433 18.85 11.87 -7.41
N THR A 434 18.76 10.94 -6.44
CA THR A 434 17.49 10.55 -5.81
C THR A 434 16.76 11.76 -5.22
N GLY A 435 17.49 12.66 -4.54
CA GLY A 435 16.94 13.90 -3.99
C GLY A 435 16.41 14.87 -5.05
N ALA A 436 17.19 15.15 -6.11
CA ALA A 436 16.79 16.04 -7.20
C ALA A 436 15.59 15.47 -7.97
N ALA A 437 15.63 14.19 -8.35
CA ALA A 437 14.58 13.51 -9.10
C ALA A 437 13.23 13.54 -8.36
N LEU A 438 13.19 13.20 -7.07
CA LEU A 438 11.94 13.16 -6.31
C LEU A 438 11.37 14.54 -6.02
N ALA A 439 12.23 15.54 -5.78
CA ALA A 439 11.79 16.91 -5.57
C ALA A 439 11.24 17.54 -6.85
N ALA A 440 11.82 17.22 -8.02
CA ALA A 440 11.30 17.61 -9.33
C ALA A 440 10.17 16.70 -9.87
N ASN A 441 9.61 15.81 -9.04
CA ASN A 441 8.54 14.88 -9.42
C ASN A 441 8.87 14.03 -10.67
N LEU A 442 10.10 13.49 -10.76
CA LEU A 442 10.52 12.55 -11.81
C LEU A 442 10.24 11.08 -11.46
N GLY A 443 9.81 10.80 -10.22
CA GLY A 443 9.28 9.52 -9.77
C GLY A 443 8.47 9.69 -8.49
N ALA A 444 7.73 8.65 -8.09
CA ALA A 444 6.83 8.73 -6.94
C ALA A 444 7.60 8.77 -5.62
N ILE A 445 8.53 7.84 -5.43
CA ILE A 445 9.26 7.55 -4.18
C ILE A 445 10.68 7.02 -4.51
N GLY A 446 11.60 6.90 -3.55
CA GLY A 446 12.94 6.40 -3.86
C GLY A 446 13.83 5.94 -2.71
N LEU A 447 14.94 5.29 -3.07
CA LEU A 447 15.94 4.76 -2.14
C LEU A 447 17.28 5.47 -2.26
N GLY A 448 17.80 5.95 -1.13
CA GLY A 448 19.16 6.44 -0.95
C GLY A 448 19.98 5.55 -0.01
N THR A 449 21.28 5.84 0.12
CA THR A 449 22.16 5.19 1.11
C THR A 449 22.90 6.21 1.95
N ASP A 450 23.14 5.89 3.23
CA ASP A 450 23.74 6.78 4.22
C ASP A 450 24.88 6.09 4.99
N THR A 451 26.07 6.69 4.95
CA THR A 451 27.25 6.31 5.75
C THR A 451 27.64 7.41 6.76
N GLY A 452 27.01 8.58 6.66
CA GLY A 452 27.60 9.87 7.04
C GLY A 452 26.77 11.09 6.62
N GLY A 453 25.46 10.94 6.47
CA GLY A 453 24.52 12.00 6.05
C GLY A 453 23.93 11.80 4.65
N SER A 454 24.36 10.78 3.90
CA SER A 454 24.05 10.66 2.48
C SER A 454 22.58 10.37 2.11
N ILE A 455 21.67 10.14 3.07
CA ILE A 455 20.21 10.27 2.87
C ILE A 455 19.73 11.64 3.36
N ARG A 456 20.13 12.03 4.58
CA ARG A 456 19.56 13.16 5.31
C ARG A 456 19.96 14.54 4.77
N ILE A 457 21.19 14.67 4.27
CA ILE A 457 21.73 15.87 3.61
C ILE A 457 20.98 16.15 2.30
N PRO A 458 20.88 15.22 1.32
CA PRO A 458 20.09 15.48 0.12
C PRO A 458 18.59 15.61 0.42
N SER A 459 18.03 14.95 1.45
CA SER A 459 16.64 15.23 1.85
C SER A 459 16.46 16.67 2.33
N SER A 460 17.36 17.18 3.18
CA SER A 460 17.39 18.59 3.61
C SER A 460 17.46 19.55 2.41
N TYR A 461 18.44 19.34 1.54
CA TYR A 461 18.77 20.24 0.42
C TYR A 461 17.79 20.19 -0.76
N ASN A 462 16.86 19.24 -0.80
CA ASN A 462 15.80 19.14 -1.81
C ASN A 462 14.37 19.26 -1.24
N SER A 463 14.23 19.65 0.04
CA SER A 463 12.94 19.72 0.76
C SER A 463 12.14 18.41 0.71
N LEU A 464 12.79 17.30 1.02
CA LEU A 464 12.20 15.96 1.10
C LEU A 464 12.27 15.40 2.52
N VAL A 465 11.50 14.35 2.76
CA VAL A 465 11.68 13.46 3.90
C VAL A 465 12.75 12.41 3.55
N GLY A 466 13.58 12.04 4.53
CA GLY A 466 14.55 10.96 4.37
C GLY A 466 14.79 10.21 5.68
N ILE A 467 14.57 8.90 5.67
CA ILE A 467 14.78 8.04 6.84
C ILE A 467 16.13 7.34 6.68
N ARG A 468 17.05 7.61 7.60
CA ARG A 468 18.19 6.74 7.86
C ARG A 468 17.76 5.74 8.95
N PRO A 469 17.51 4.45 8.63
CA PRO A 469 17.13 3.47 9.64
C PRO A 469 18.30 3.09 10.56
N THR A 470 17.98 2.35 11.62
CA THR A 470 18.92 1.65 12.51
C THR A 470 19.80 0.72 11.67
N ILE A 471 21.10 0.67 11.99
CA ILE A 471 22.01 -0.32 11.35
C ILE A 471 21.51 -1.72 11.73
N GLY A 472 21.06 -2.48 10.73
CA GLY A 472 20.45 -3.79 10.93
C GLY A 472 18.92 -3.81 10.98
N LEU A 473 18.21 -2.74 10.59
CA LEU A 473 16.77 -2.82 10.25
C LEU A 473 16.54 -3.22 8.78
N THR A 474 17.40 -2.76 7.88
CA THR A 474 17.30 -2.96 6.42
C THR A 474 18.58 -3.63 5.91
N SER A 475 18.47 -4.64 5.03
CA SER A 475 19.63 -5.38 4.50
C SER A 475 20.45 -4.56 3.52
N ARG A 476 21.77 -4.68 3.62
CA ARG A 476 22.75 -4.01 2.76
C ARG A 476 23.28 -4.94 1.66
N GLU A 477 22.74 -6.15 1.56
CA GLU A 477 23.12 -7.12 0.53
C GLU A 477 22.82 -6.61 -0.88
N GLY A 478 23.81 -6.77 -1.77
CA GLY A 478 23.78 -6.22 -3.12
C GLY A 478 23.86 -4.68 -3.19
N ILE A 479 24.37 -4.00 -2.17
CA ILE A 479 24.66 -2.56 -2.24
C ILE A 479 26.18 -2.36 -2.35
N ILE A 480 26.66 -1.55 -3.31
CA ILE A 480 28.08 -1.15 -3.39
C ILE A 480 28.40 -0.34 -2.10
N PRO A 481 29.31 -0.84 -1.25
CA PRO A 481 29.49 -0.33 0.12
C PRO A 481 30.49 0.82 0.20
N LEU A 482 30.47 1.53 1.33
CA LEU A 482 31.45 2.56 1.70
C LEU A 482 32.09 2.30 3.08
N ALA A 483 31.32 1.81 4.05
CA ALA A 483 31.77 1.30 5.35
C ALA A 483 30.64 0.50 6.00
N LEU A 484 30.74 -0.84 6.03
CA LEU A 484 29.71 -1.71 6.63
C LEU A 484 29.59 -1.55 8.18
N SER A 485 30.43 -0.77 8.86
CA SER A 485 30.16 -0.32 10.24
C SER A 485 29.21 0.88 10.37
N GLN A 486 28.86 1.53 9.24
CA GLN A 486 28.10 2.79 9.20
C GLN A 486 26.99 2.82 8.14
N ASP A 487 27.10 2.04 7.08
CA ASP A 487 26.18 2.02 5.94
C ASP A 487 24.79 1.52 6.31
N VAL A 488 23.77 2.19 5.77
CA VAL A 488 22.40 1.70 5.59
C VAL A 488 21.85 2.14 4.24
N GLY A 489 20.91 1.37 3.69
CA GLY A 489 19.96 1.87 2.69
C GLY A 489 18.67 2.33 3.37
N GLY A 490 17.97 3.30 2.79
CA GLY A 490 16.74 3.85 3.38
C GLY A 490 15.94 4.77 2.45
N PRO A 491 14.67 5.00 2.78
CA PRO A 491 13.74 5.70 1.89
C PRO A 491 13.90 7.22 1.90
N MET A 492 13.62 7.81 0.74
CA MET A 492 13.49 9.23 0.49
C MET A 492 12.16 9.46 -0.24
N ALA A 493 11.36 10.44 0.20
CA ALA A 493 10.05 10.72 -0.38
C ALA A 493 9.61 12.17 -0.15
N ARG A 494 8.51 12.59 -0.80
CA ARG A 494 7.91 13.91 -0.60
C ARG A 494 7.20 14.05 0.74
N THR A 495 6.64 12.96 1.27
CA THR A 495 5.94 12.92 2.56
C THR A 495 6.51 11.89 3.54
N VAL A 496 6.21 12.05 4.84
CA VAL A 496 6.53 11.07 5.90
C VAL A 496 5.71 9.79 5.71
N ALA A 497 4.48 9.88 5.20
CA ALA A 497 3.63 8.71 4.94
C ALA A 497 4.23 7.81 3.86
N ASP A 498 4.65 8.38 2.73
CA ASP A 498 5.31 7.64 1.65
C ASP A 498 6.65 7.03 2.13
N ALA A 499 7.41 7.76 2.95
CA ALA A 499 8.68 7.27 3.50
C ALA A 499 8.49 6.12 4.52
N ALA A 500 7.44 6.18 5.34
CA ALA A 500 7.07 5.10 6.27
C ALA A 500 6.65 3.83 5.51
N LEU A 501 5.78 3.99 4.50
CA LEU A 501 5.33 2.88 3.64
C LEU A 501 6.47 2.18 2.91
N MET A 502 7.47 2.94 2.44
CA MET A 502 8.70 2.34 1.92
C MET A 502 9.51 1.59 2.98
N LEU A 503 9.59 2.12 4.21
CA LEU A 503 10.35 1.50 5.29
C LEU A 503 9.77 0.13 5.66
N ASP A 504 8.44 0.00 5.69
CA ASP A 504 7.75 -1.30 5.83
C ASP A 504 8.18 -2.29 4.75
N VAL A 505 8.15 -1.87 3.49
CA VAL A 505 8.52 -2.72 2.37
C VAL A 505 10.00 -3.13 2.43
N VAL A 506 10.96 -2.27 2.80
CA VAL A 506 12.39 -2.63 2.75
C VAL A 506 13.00 -3.16 4.05
N SER A 507 12.29 -3.08 5.19
CA SER A 507 12.76 -3.64 6.47
C SER A 507 12.68 -5.16 6.51
N GLY A 508 13.61 -5.81 7.20
CA GLY A 508 13.55 -7.26 7.40
C GLY A 508 14.89 -7.94 7.69
N TYR A 509 14.80 -9.18 8.16
CA TYR A 509 15.94 -10.09 8.29
C TYR A 509 16.37 -10.64 6.93
N ASP A 510 17.68 -10.64 6.70
CA ASP A 510 18.37 -11.25 5.58
C ASP A 510 19.55 -12.09 6.11
N LYS A 511 19.60 -13.36 5.71
CA LYS A 511 20.67 -14.29 6.08
C LYS A 511 22.04 -13.88 5.50
N ASN A 512 22.06 -13.08 4.43
CA ASN A 512 23.29 -12.61 3.78
C ASN A 512 23.89 -11.38 4.50
N ASP A 513 23.06 -10.59 5.20
CA ASP A 513 23.51 -9.45 6.01
C ASP A 513 23.26 -9.71 7.50
N LEU A 514 24.32 -10.19 8.18
CA LEU A 514 24.31 -10.52 9.61
C LEU A 514 23.82 -9.36 10.51
N ALA A 515 23.97 -8.10 10.12
CA ALA A 515 23.46 -6.98 10.91
C ALA A 515 21.94 -7.01 11.04
N THR A 516 21.22 -7.52 10.04
CA THR A 516 19.76 -7.59 10.06
C THR A 516 19.20 -8.53 11.13
N SER A 517 20.02 -9.43 11.69
CA SER A 517 19.64 -10.28 12.83
C SER A 517 19.20 -9.47 14.06
N TYR A 518 19.67 -8.23 14.19
CA TYR A 518 19.24 -7.33 15.26
C TYR A 518 17.80 -6.81 15.09
N SER A 519 17.20 -6.86 13.89
CA SER A 519 15.79 -6.50 13.68
C SER A 519 14.78 -7.52 14.21
N ILE A 520 15.20 -8.77 14.44
CA ILE A 520 14.29 -9.87 14.78
C ILE A 520 13.57 -9.56 16.11
N GLY A 521 12.24 -9.54 16.06
CA GLY A 521 11.38 -9.17 17.19
C GLY A 521 11.36 -7.67 17.54
N ARG A 522 11.85 -6.79 16.65
CA ARG A 522 11.88 -5.33 16.83
C ARG A 522 11.18 -4.52 15.74
N ILE A 523 10.88 -5.13 14.58
CA ILE A 523 10.04 -4.51 13.54
C ILE A 523 8.58 -4.54 14.02
N PRO A 524 7.81 -3.43 13.90
CA PRO A 524 6.37 -3.40 14.21
C PRO A 524 5.53 -4.18 13.16
N SER A 525 4.21 -4.20 13.36
CA SER A 525 3.23 -4.62 12.34
C SER A 525 3.32 -3.79 11.07
N SER A 526 3.36 -2.46 11.24
CA SER A 526 3.58 -1.46 10.20
C SER A 526 4.23 -0.22 10.81
N TYR A 527 5.00 0.52 10.02
CA TYR A 527 5.45 1.87 10.32
C TYR A 527 4.39 2.92 9.94
N THR A 528 3.46 2.60 9.04
CA THR A 528 2.29 3.46 8.78
C THR A 528 1.33 3.55 9.97
N ASP A 529 1.34 2.56 10.88
CA ASP A 529 0.60 2.59 12.16
C ASP A 529 0.96 3.81 13.04
N TYR A 530 2.12 4.43 12.79
CA TYR A 530 2.64 5.56 13.57
C TYR A 530 2.26 6.94 13.01
N LEU A 531 1.48 7.02 11.93
CA LEU A 531 1.07 8.27 11.26
C LEU A 531 -0.04 9.02 12.04
N ASP A 532 0.29 9.50 13.25
CA ASP A 532 -0.59 10.29 14.12
C ASP A 532 -0.40 11.79 13.89
N VAL A 533 -1.43 12.48 13.39
CA VAL A 533 -1.42 13.95 13.20
C VAL A 533 -1.24 14.74 14.51
N ASN A 534 -1.49 14.11 15.67
CA ASN A 534 -1.24 14.65 17.00
C ASN A 534 0.12 14.22 17.56
N GLY A 535 1.02 13.66 16.74
CA GLY A 535 2.15 12.85 17.22
C GLY A 535 3.12 13.55 18.17
N LEU A 536 3.16 14.89 18.13
CA LEU A 536 3.95 15.74 19.03
C LEU A 536 3.31 15.96 20.41
N LYS A 537 2.01 15.69 20.58
CA LYS A 537 1.25 16.01 21.78
C LYS A 537 1.68 15.15 22.97
N GLY A 538 2.36 15.77 23.93
CA GLY A 538 2.94 15.11 25.10
C GLY A 538 4.32 14.50 24.87
N ALA A 539 4.86 14.61 23.63
CA ALA A 539 6.20 14.17 23.31
C ALA A 539 7.27 14.99 24.06
N ARG A 540 8.48 14.45 24.16
CA ARG A 540 9.62 15.07 24.83
C ARG A 540 10.85 15.06 23.93
N ILE A 541 11.28 16.23 23.46
CA ILE A 541 12.30 16.37 22.42
C ILE A 541 13.50 17.15 22.98
N GLY A 542 14.70 16.57 22.88
CA GLY A 542 15.94 17.19 23.36
C GLY A 542 16.70 17.93 22.27
N VAL A 543 16.85 19.25 22.35
CA VAL A 543 17.59 20.03 21.34
C VAL A 543 19.07 20.10 21.67
N ILE A 544 19.93 19.69 20.73
CA ILE A 544 21.38 19.82 20.87
C ILE A 544 21.80 21.22 20.42
N ARG A 545 22.02 22.12 21.38
CA ARG A 545 22.37 23.53 21.13
C ARG A 545 23.84 23.80 20.77
N ASP A 546 24.72 22.82 20.95
CA ASP A 546 26.15 22.97 20.72
C ASP A 546 26.44 23.39 19.25
N SER A 547 27.25 24.43 19.05
CA SER A 547 27.56 24.98 17.73
C SER A 547 28.29 24.02 16.78
N SER A 548 28.89 22.94 17.29
CA SER A 548 29.47 21.87 16.45
C SER A 548 28.41 20.98 15.79
N VAL A 549 27.18 21.00 16.31
CA VAL A 549 26.00 20.27 15.82
C VAL A 549 25.00 21.24 15.18
N MET A 550 24.62 22.31 15.88
CA MET A 550 23.70 23.37 15.42
C MET A 550 24.29 24.23 14.28
N GLY A 551 25.61 24.31 14.17
CA GLY A 551 26.29 25.22 13.24
C GLY A 551 26.30 26.67 13.73
N THR A 552 26.66 27.57 12.81
CA THR A 552 26.76 29.02 13.06
C THR A 552 26.02 29.87 12.02
N ASN A 553 25.32 29.24 11.05
CA ASN A 553 24.56 29.97 10.03
C ASN A 553 23.25 30.50 10.65
N SER A 554 23.05 31.82 10.59
CA SER A 554 21.91 32.49 11.24
C SER A 554 20.55 32.05 10.69
N GLU A 555 20.45 31.74 9.39
CA GLU A 555 19.20 31.29 8.77
C GLU A 555 18.84 29.86 9.15
N VAL A 556 19.83 28.95 9.19
CA VAL A 556 19.63 27.58 9.70
C VAL A 556 19.17 27.63 11.16
N ILE A 557 19.86 28.41 12.01
CA ILE A 557 19.50 28.58 13.42
C ILE A 557 18.09 29.18 13.56
N ARG A 558 17.74 30.19 12.76
CA ARG A 558 16.40 30.81 12.75
C ARG A 558 15.30 29.80 12.38
N LEU A 559 15.53 28.97 11.36
CA LEU A 559 14.56 27.97 10.91
C LEU A 559 14.41 26.82 11.90
N THR A 560 15.52 26.32 12.47
CA THR A 560 15.48 25.31 13.53
C THR A 560 14.74 25.82 14.76
N ASN A 561 15.01 27.07 15.19
CA ASN A 561 14.29 27.69 16.31
C ASN A 561 12.80 27.89 16.02
N ARG A 562 12.42 28.23 14.78
CA ARG A 562 11.00 28.30 14.37
C ARG A 562 10.33 26.92 14.47
N ALA A 563 10.96 25.88 13.92
CA ALA A 563 10.44 24.51 13.96
C ALA A 563 10.28 23.99 15.41
N ILE A 564 11.24 24.28 16.28
CA ILE A 564 11.16 24.00 17.72
C ILE A 564 9.93 24.67 18.34
N ALA A 565 9.76 25.98 18.13
CA ALA A 565 8.61 26.73 18.64
C ALA A 565 7.26 26.31 17.99
N GLU A 566 7.28 25.49 16.96
CA GLU A 566 6.09 24.90 16.32
C GLU A 566 5.78 23.53 16.91
N MET A 567 6.79 22.71 17.19
CA MET A 567 6.64 21.49 17.97
C MET A 567 6.08 21.77 19.38
N GLU A 568 6.55 22.83 20.05
CA GLU A 568 6.00 23.28 21.34
C GLU A 568 4.52 23.69 21.21
N ARG A 569 4.16 24.45 20.16
CA ARG A 569 2.76 24.84 19.89
C ARG A 569 1.86 23.65 19.53
N MET A 570 2.43 22.57 19.01
CA MET A 570 1.74 21.29 18.74
C MET A 570 1.70 20.36 19.96
N GLY A 571 2.25 20.79 21.10
CA GLY A 571 2.12 20.12 22.39
C GLY A 571 3.31 19.26 22.81
N ALA A 572 4.47 19.35 22.14
CA ALA A 572 5.70 18.73 22.61
C ALA A 572 6.31 19.56 23.76
N THR A 573 6.93 18.88 24.73
CA THR A 573 7.87 19.52 25.67
C THR A 573 9.25 19.50 25.05
N VAL A 574 9.82 20.67 24.75
CA VAL A 574 11.21 20.78 24.30
C VAL A 574 12.14 21.02 25.48
N VAL A 575 13.32 20.42 25.44
CA VAL A 575 14.37 20.54 26.47
C VAL A 575 15.70 20.79 25.78
N ASP A 576 16.41 21.87 26.13
CA ASP A 576 17.78 22.08 25.66
C ASP A 576 18.73 21.12 26.41
N VAL A 577 19.53 20.33 25.68
CA VAL A 577 20.37 19.28 26.27
C VAL A 577 21.84 19.35 25.84
N THR A 578 22.72 18.88 26.72
CA THR A 578 24.16 18.69 26.45
C THR A 578 24.44 17.19 26.36
N VAL A 579 24.98 16.74 25.23
CA VAL A 579 25.39 15.35 25.03
C VAL A 579 26.79 15.13 25.64
N PRO A 580 26.99 14.16 26.56
CA PRO A 580 28.31 13.81 27.07
C PRO A 580 29.29 13.47 25.95
N ASN A 581 30.59 13.75 26.16
CA ASN A 581 31.67 13.41 25.22
C ASN A 581 31.53 13.98 23.79
N LEU A 582 30.60 14.92 23.52
CA LEU A 582 30.25 15.35 22.16
C LEU A 582 31.46 15.75 21.30
N ALA A 583 32.35 16.59 21.82
CA ALA A 583 33.58 16.99 21.11
C ALA A 583 34.49 15.79 20.79
N LYS A 584 34.56 14.77 21.66
CA LYS A 584 35.31 13.53 21.40
C LYS A 584 34.61 12.66 20.35
N ILE A 585 33.29 12.51 20.43
CA ILE A 585 32.46 11.81 19.42
C ILE A 585 32.69 12.41 18.04
N LEU A 586 32.58 13.75 17.92
CA LEU A 586 32.75 14.46 16.65
C LEU A 586 34.22 14.51 16.16
N SER A 587 35.20 14.26 17.03
CA SER A 587 36.62 14.13 16.65
C SER A 587 36.97 12.80 15.97
N TYR A 588 36.14 11.76 16.12
CA TYR A 588 36.42 10.46 15.50
C TYR A 588 36.29 10.53 13.97
N ASN A 589 37.20 9.84 13.29
CA ASN A 589 37.15 9.63 11.86
C ASN A 589 35.99 8.69 11.47
N SER A 590 35.51 8.84 10.24
CA SER A 590 34.68 7.83 9.59
C SER A 590 35.54 6.62 9.25
N LEU A 591 35.03 5.40 9.49
CA LEU A 591 35.73 4.17 9.12
C LEU A 591 35.72 3.91 7.61
N SER A 592 34.96 4.69 6.83
CA SER A 592 35.04 4.70 5.37
C SER A 592 36.39 5.15 4.79
N GLY A 593 37.32 5.63 5.62
CA GLY A 593 38.74 5.79 5.25
C GLY A 593 39.57 4.50 5.30
N THR A 594 39.02 3.41 5.84
CA THR A 594 39.72 2.15 6.14
C THR A 594 38.97 0.93 5.61
N GLU A 595 37.65 0.85 5.84
CA GLU A 595 36.80 -0.28 5.44
C GLU A 595 36.61 -0.39 3.91
N PHE A 596 36.49 0.74 3.21
CA PHE A 596 36.08 0.80 1.80
C PHE A 596 36.86 -0.15 0.88
N LYS A 597 38.18 -0.21 1.02
CA LYS A 597 39.03 -1.10 0.19
C LYS A 597 38.57 -2.55 0.32
N PHE A 598 38.36 -3.01 1.54
CA PHE A 598 38.01 -4.39 1.83
C PHE A 598 36.57 -4.68 1.39
N ASN A 599 35.60 -3.87 1.84
CA ASN A 599 34.20 -4.10 1.48
C ASN A 599 33.92 -3.97 -0.03
N LEU A 600 34.62 -3.07 -0.74
CA LEU A 600 34.51 -2.99 -2.21
C LEU A 600 35.14 -4.21 -2.89
N ASN A 601 36.32 -4.67 -2.43
CA ASN A 601 36.94 -5.89 -2.95
C ASN A 601 36.01 -7.10 -2.72
N ASP A 602 35.43 -7.24 -1.53
CA ASP A 602 34.50 -8.33 -1.20
C ASP A 602 33.27 -8.29 -2.13
N TYR A 603 32.68 -7.11 -2.34
CA TYR A 603 31.57 -6.90 -3.29
C TYR A 603 31.96 -7.28 -4.73
N LEU A 604 33.12 -6.85 -5.23
CA LEU A 604 33.62 -7.13 -6.60
C LEU A 604 33.94 -8.62 -6.86
N ASN A 605 34.13 -9.40 -5.78
CA ASN A 605 34.30 -10.86 -5.83
C ASN A 605 33.02 -11.64 -5.48
N SER A 606 31.90 -10.94 -5.20
CA SER A 606 30.60 -11.59 -4.98
C SER A 606 30.04 -12.19 -6.28
N PRO A 607 29.21 -13.26 -6.21
CA PRO A 607 28.57 -13.84 -7.39
C PRO A 607 27.48 -12.94 -8.01
N SER A 608 27.16 -11.80 -7.39
CA SER A 608 26.18 -10.83 -7.89
C SER A 608 26.70 -9.96 -9.06
N ILE A 609 28.01 -9.91 -9.23
CA ILE A 609 28.72 -9.04 -10.19
C ILE A 609 28.47 -9.48 -11.63
N GLY A 610 28.28 -8.52 -12.53
CA GLY A 610 28.12 -8.79 -13.96
C GLY A 610 29.34 -9.47 -14.58
N PRO A 611 29.18 -10.43 -15.51
CA PRO A 611 30.29 -11.22 -16.06
C PRO A 611 31.33 -10.38 -16.82
N ASP A 612 30.93 -9.23 -17.35
CA ASP A 612 31.80 -8.29 -18.06
C ASP A 612 32.71 -7.47 -17.12
N VAL A 613 32.50 -7.52 -15.80
CA VAL A 613 33.28 -6.79 -14.80
C VAL A 613 34.50 -7.61 -14.38
N THR A 614 35.58 -7.41 -15.13
CA THR A 614 36.88 -8.07 -14.90
C THR A 614 37.65 -7.54 -13.69
N PHE A 615 37.31 -6.34 -13.20
CA PHE A 615 37.90 -5.73 -11.99
C PHE A 615 37.52 -6.52 -10.73
N LYS A 616 38.50 -6.84 -9.87
CA LYS A 616 38.30 -7.58 -8.62
C LYS A 616 38.83 -6.86 -7.38
N SER A 617 39.32 -5.64 -7.54
CA SER A 617 39.82 -4.82 -6.45
C SER A 617 39.79 -3.32 -6.74
N LEU A 618 39.91 -2.53 -5.67
CA LEU A 618 40.18 -1.08 -5.73
C LEU A 618 41.48 -0.75 -6.50
N SER A 619 42.47 -1.64 -6.52
CA SER A 619 43.68 -1.47 -7.36
C SER A 619 43.34 -1.50 -8.84
N ASP A 620 42.47 -2.41 -9.27
CA ASP A 620 42.11 -2.55 -10.68
C ASP A 620 41.27 -1.35 -11.16
N ILE A 621 40.36 -0.86 -10.30
CA ILE A 621 39.59 0.37 -10.54
C ILE A 621 40.51 1.60 -10.60
N LEU A 622 41.54 1.69 -9.74
CA LEU A 622 42.53 2.76 -9.83
C LEU A 622 43.36 2.67 -11.13
N ALA A 623 43.63 1.46 -11.62
CA ALA A 623 44.41 1.21 -12.83
C ALA A 623 43.67 1.54 -14.14
N THR A 624 42.32 1.63 -14.15
CA THR A 624 41.59 2.11 -15.34
C THR A 624 41.87 3.58 -15.65
N GLY A 625 42.19 4.37 -14.62
CA GLY A 625 42.29 5.83 -14.70
C GLY A 625 40.95 6.57 -14.80
N THR A 626 39.82 5.88 -14.96
CA THR A 626 38.49 6.44 -15.34
C THR A 626 37.61 6.93 -14.17
N ILE A 627 38.13 6.90 -12.94
CA ILE A 627 37.48 7.52 -11.77
C ILE A 627 37.51 9.05 -11.82
N LEU A 628 36.68 9.72 -11.03
CA LEU A 628 36.77 11.17 -10.80
C LEU A 628 38.13 11.57 -10.21
N GLU A 629 38.83 12.50 -10.88
CA GLU A 629 40.15 12.98 -10.46
C GLU A 629 40.12 13.63 -9.07
N SER A 630 39.04 14.34 -8.74
CA SER A 630 38.82 14.99 -7.44
C SER A 630 38.84 14.03 -6.26
N GLN A 631 38.64 12.72 -6.49
CA GLN A 631 38.75 11.69 -5.46
C GLN A 631 39.92 10.71 -5.65
N ARG A 632 40.78 10.87 -6.66
CA ARG A 632 41.92 9.97 -6.90
C ARG A 632 42.80 9.82 -5.66
N SER A 633 43.22 10.92 -5.04
CA SER A 633 44.02 10.89 -3.80
C SER A 633 43.28 10.19 -2.64
N SER A 634 41.96 10.35 -2.58
CA SER A 634 41.06 9.75 -1.57
C SER A 634 40.98 8.22 -1.75
N MET A 635 40.93 7.74 -3.00
CA MET A 635 40.91 6.32 -3.33
C MET A 635 42.30 5.67 -3.19
N VAL A 636 43.37 6.36 -3.60
CA VAL A 636 44.77 5.88 -3.41
C VAL A 636 45.09 5.69 -1.93
N ALA A 637 44.76 6.65 -1.07
CA ALA A 637 45.01 6.57 0.38
C ALA A 637 44.25 5.40 1.06
N ARG A 638 43.06 5.04 0.55
CA ARG A 638 42.33 3.84 0.98
C ARG A 638 42.97 2.57 0.45
N ASN A 639 43.44 2.58 -0.79
CA ASN A 639 44.08 1.40 -1.37
C ASN A 639 45.44 1.06 -0.71
N SER A 640 46.15 2.06 -0.16
CA SER A 640 47.37 1.84 0.63
C SER A 640 47.14 1.24 2.03
N ILE A 641 45.89 1.00 2.46
CA ILE A 641 45.63 0.24 3.69
C ILE A 641 45.84 -1.26 3.42
N GLU A 642 46.88 -1.85 4.01
CA GLU A 642 47.22 -3.26 3.82
C GLU A 642 46.36 -4.21 4.67
N VAL A 643 46.04 -3.80 5.90
CA VAL A 643 45.32 -4.61 6.90
C VAL A 643 44.16 -3.79 7.49
N LEU A 644 42.96 -4.38 7.53
CA LEU A 644 41.78 -3.78 8.17
C LEU A 644 41.90 -3.79 9.70
N GLU A 645 42.13 -4.98 10.25
CA GLU A 645 42.08 -5.34 11.69
C GLU A 645 43.24 -4.80 12.55
N THR A 646 43.68 -3.58 12.29
CA THR A 646 44.62 -2.82 13.13
C THR A 646 44.00 -2.47 14.48
N GLU A 647 44.84 -2.21 15.49
CA GLU A 647 44.35 -1.81 16.81
C GLU A 647 43.59 -0.48 16.76
N ALA A 648 44.07 0.49 15.97
CA ALA A 648 43.39 1.78 15.77
C ALA A 648 42.00 1.63 15.11
N TYR A 649 41.82 0.64 14.22
CA TYR A 649 40.51 0.31 13.66
C TYR A 649 39.57 -0.26 14.73
N LYS A 650 40.04 -1.24 15.51
CA LYS A 650 39.28 -1.87 16.60
C LYS A 650 38.91 -0.87 17.70
N ASP A 651 39.83 0.01 18.07
CA ASP A 651 39.60 1.11 19.01
C ASP A 651 38.46 2.02 18.55
N ILE A 652 38.44 2.39 17.26
CA ILE A 652 37.35 3.20 16.72
C ILE A 652 36.06 2.37 16.72
N LEU A 653 36.06 1.16 16.17
CA LEU A 653 34.88 0.30 16.05
C LEU A 653 34.20 0.06 17.41
N LEU A 654 34.98 -0.20 18.47
CA LEU A 654 34.49 -0.45 19.83
C LEU A 654 34.20 0.84 20.59
N TYR A 655 35.19 1.73 20.77
CA TYR A 655 35.05 2.88 21.67
C TYR A 655 34.23 4.03 21.08
N ARG A 656 34.35 4.35 19.78
CA ARG A 656 33.50 5.40 19.16
C ARG A 656 32.05 5.03 19.30
N THR A 657 31.71 3.80 18.89
CA THR A 657 30.34 3.31 18.82
C THR A 657 29.71 3.28 20.21
N ARG A 658 30.39 2.61 21.17
CA ARG A 658 29.94 2.54 22.55
C ARG A 658 29.82 3.92 23.22
N THR A 659 30.80 4.80 23.04
CA THR A 659 30.76 6.17 23.62
C THR A 659 29.62 6.99 23.05
N THR A 660 29.38 6.91 21.74
CA THR A 660 28.28 7.62 21.08
C THR A 660 26.93 7.10 21.56
N GLN A 661 26.72 5.78 21.53
CA GLN A 661 25.49 5.15 22.03
C GLN A 661 25.21 5.49 23.50
N GLN A 662 26.20 5.32 24.39
CA GLN A 662 26.03 5.61 25.81
C GLN A 662 25.74 7.10 26.08
N SER A 663 26.39 8.01 25.35
CA SER A 663 26.18 9.45 25.53
C SER A 663 24.82 9.92 25.01
N LEU A 664 24.34 9.39 23.88
CA LEU A 664 23.01 9.70 23.37
C LEU A 664 21.90 9.07 24.24
N LEU A 665 22.03 7.79 24.62
CA LEU A 665 21.03 7.10 25.45
C LEU A 665 20.93 7.64 26.87
N SER A 666 22.04 8.04 27.51
CA SER A 666 21.98 8.73 28.82
C SER A 666 21.27 10.08 28.70
N THR A 667 21.65 10.90 27.73
CA THR A 667 20.97 12.19 27.44
C THR A 667 19.46 11.99 27.26
N MET A 668 19.04 10.94 26.54
CA MET A 668 17.62 10.60 26.36
C MET A 668 16.97 10.08 27.65
N ALA A 669 17.60 9.17 28.39
CA ALA A 669 17.03 8.57 29.59
C ALA A 669 16.87 9.59 30.73
N ASP A 670 17.92 10.34 31.02
CA ASP A 670 17.98 11.29 32.14
C ASP A 670 16.95 12.43 31.97
N ASN A 671 16.74 12.88 30.72
CA ASN A 671 15.76 13.91 30.37
C ASN A 671 14.39 13.34 29.97
N LYS A 672 14.22 12.01 29.96
CA LYS A 672 13.02 11.28 29.51
C LYS A 672 12.56 11.73 28.12
N LEU A 673 13.38 11.49 27.10
CA LEU A 673 13.16 11.95 25.73
C LEU A 673 12.71 10.82 24.80
N ASP A 674 11.89 11.23 23.83
CA ASP A 674 11.47 10.41 22.70
C ASP A 674 12.52 10.47 21.58
N ALA A 675 13.00 11.67 21.27
CA ALA A 675 14.02 11.96 20.25
C ALA A 675 14.97 13.12 20.65
N LEU A 676 16.10 13.22 19.94
CA LEU A 676 16.99 14.38 19.93
C LEU A 676 16.80 15.18 18.61
N LEU A 677 16.90 16.51 18.66
CA LEU A 677 16.67 17.42 17.52
C LEU A 677 17.88 18.33 17.25
N TYR A 678 18.24 18.45 15.98
CA TYR A 678 19.23 19.38 15.44
C TYR A 678 18.96 19.65 13.95
N PRO A 679 19.55 20.68 13.30
CA PRO A 679 19.41 20.85 11.85
C PRO A 679 20.06 19.70 11.08
N SER A 680 19.42 19.21 10.01
CA SER A 680 19.98 18.15 9.14
C SER A 680 21.27 18.60 8.44
N THR A 681 21.45 19.91 8.27
CA THR A 681 22.58 20.55 7.59
C THR A 681 22.88 21.90 8.23
N ALA A 682 24.12 22.10 8.73
CA ALA A 682 24.56 23.29 9.47
C ALA A 682 24.66 24.59 8.63
N ALA A 683 24.47 24.51 7.32
CA ALA A 683 24.42 25.63 6.39
C ALA A 683 23.39 25.34 5.27
N PRO A 684 22.97 26.37 4.50
CA PRO A 684 22.22 26.20 3.26
C PRO A 684 23.03 25.52 2.16
N VAL A 685 22.35 25.13 1.07
CA VAL A 685 22.95 24.44 -0.08
C VAL A 685 24.20 25.18 -0.60
N GLY A 686 25.29 24.44 -0.78
CA GLY A 686 26.61 24.97 -1.15
C GLY A 686 27.51 25.31 0.04
N GLY A 687 26.95 25.43 1.25
CA GLY A 687 27.70 25.45 2.51
C GLY A 687 28.01 24.05 3.05
N SER A 688 28.79 24.00 4.12
CA SER A 688 29.11 22.75 4.83
C SER A 688 27.89 22.20 5.57
N ALA A 689 27.62 20.90 5.40
CA ALA A 689 26.57 20.20 6.12
C ALA A 689 26.82 20.12 7.66
N GLY A 690 28.03 20.44 8.14
CA GLY A 690 28.39 20.39 9.55
C GLY A 690 28.92 19.03 10.01
N SER A 691 28.90 18.78 11.34
CA SER A 691 29.33 17.51 11.93
C SER A 691 28.21 16.71 12.62
N ALA A 692 26.99 17.26 12.68
CA ALA A 692 25.81 16.54 13.18
C ALA A 692 25.55 15.22 12.44
N ASN A 693 25.91 15.18 11.14
CA ASN A 693 25.84 14.01 10.28
C ASN A 693 26.55 12.75 10.82
N ARG A 694 27.46 12.88 11.79
CA ARG A 694 28.16 11.78 12.47
C ARG A 694 27.34 11.08 13.55
N LEU A 695 26.37 11.75 14.20
CA LEU A 695 25.73 11.24 15.43
C LEU A 695 24.98 9.92 15.23
N SER A 696 24.07 9.85 14.24
CA SER A 696 23.34 8.62 13.90
C SER A 696 24.28 7.53 13.32
N PRO A 697 25.15 7.79 12.32
CA PRO A 697 26.05 6.76 11.78
C PRO A 697 27.07 6.21 12.79
N PHE A 698 27.55 7.02 13.75
CA PHE A 698 28.50 6.56 14.77
C PHE A 698 27.82 5.83 15.93
N SER A 699 26.52 5.98 16.14
CA SER A 699 25.74 5.19 17.12
C SER A 699 25.04 3.98 16.50
N GLY A 700 24.82 4.01 15.18
CA GLY A 700 23.96 3.07 14.47
C GLY A 700 22.46 3.32 14.67
N PHE A 701 22.08 4.40 15.35
CA PHE A 701 20.68 4.73 15.69
C PHE A 701 19.94 5.37 14.49
N PRO A 702 18.60 5.30 14.44
CA PRO A 702 17.85 5.87 13.35
C PRO A 702 17.77 7.40 13.44
N ALA A 703 17.60 8.03 12.28
CA ALA A 703 17.33 9.46 12.18
C ALA A 703 16.46 9.78 10.97
N ILE A 704 15.46 10.65 11.15
CA ILE A 704 14.59 11.16 10.07
C ILE A 704 14.86 12.65 9.84
N SER A 705 15.11 13.02 8.59
CA SER A 705 15.17 14.41 8.13
C SER A 705 13.81 14.81 7.59
N VAL A 706 13.27 15.96 8.03
CA VAL A 706 12.00 16.54 7.53
C VAL A 706 12.17 18.03 7.17
N PRO A 707 11.45 18.55 6.16
CA PRO A 707 11.52 19.96 5.77
C PRO A 707 11.11 20.92 6.89
N ALA A 708 11.96 21.91 7.19
CA ALA A 708 11.73 22.98 8.16
C ALA A 708 11.53 24.36 7.49
N GLY A 709 11.46 24.38 6.16
CA GLY A 709 11.26 25.55 5.31
C GLY A 709 12.52 25.96 4.56
N PHE A 710 12.61 27.26 4.27
CA PHE A 710 13.57 27.82 3.31
C PHE A 710 14.41 28.93 3.95
N ALA A 711 15.72 28.90 3.72
CA ALA A 711 16.71 29.88 4.16
C ALA A 711 16.96 30.89 3.05
N SER A 712 16.86 32.19 3.38
CA SER A 712 16.99 33.24 2.38
C SER A 712 18.45 33.58 2.10
N ILE A 713 18.83 33.63 0.83
CA ILE A 713 20.22 33.79 0.38
C ILE A 713 20.32 35.03 -0.51
N SER A 714 21.08 36.02 -0.05
CA SER A 714 21.25 37.30 -0.76
C SER A 714 21.68 37.10 -2.23
N GLY A 715 20.80 37.48 -3.16
CA GLY A 715 21.06 37.42 -4.60
C GLY A 715 20.91 36.03 -5.24
N ARG A 716 20.24 35.08 -4.59
CA ARG A 716 19.95 33.73 -5.11
C ARG A 716 18.53 33.30 -4.76
N PRO A 717 17.97 32.25 -5.40
CA PRO A 717 16.80 31.56 -4.88
C PRO A 717 17.06 31.04 -3.47
N ASP A 718 16.03 31.02 -2.62
CA ASP A 718 16.13 30.47 -1.28
C ASP A 718 16.51 28.97 -1.30
N SER A 719 17.03 28.48 -0.17
CA SER A 719 17.51 27.10 -0.02
C SER A 719 16.58 26.32 0.91
N PRO A 720 16.10 25.13 0.51
CA PRO A 720 15.58 24.15 1.46
C PRO A 720 16.51 23.93 2.66
N ILE A 721 15.91 23.77 3.85
CA ILE A 721 16.55 23.33 5.09
C ILE A 721 15.63 22.32 5.78
N GLY A 722 16.18 21.19 6.21
CA GLY A 722 15.53 20.22 7.08
C GLY A 722 16.00 20.30 8.54
N ILE A 723 15.16 19.78 9.44
CA ILE A 723 15.57 19.35 10.78
C ILE A 723 15.67 17.82 10.84
N GLU A 724 16.56 17.33 11.68
CA GLU A 724 16.79 15.91 11.91
C GLU A 724 16.33 15.54 13.32
N LEU A 725 15.49 14.50 13.41
CA LEU A 725 15.12 13.84 14.66
C LEU A 725 15.89 12.51 14.75
N LEU A 726 16.73 12.36 15.77
CA LEU A 726 17.49 11.13 16.07
C LEU A 726 16.81 10.35 17.20
N GLY A 727 16.62 9.05 16.99
CA GLY A 727 15.84 8.18 17.87
C GLY A 727 16.67 7.15 18.65
N LYS A 728 15.97 6.27 19.36
CA LYS A 728 16.55 5.08 20.00
C LYS A 728 16.71 3.97 18.94
N PRO A 729 17.62 2.99 19.10
CA PRO A 729 17.76 1.91 18.13
C PRO A 729 16.48 1.08 18.05
N PHE A 730 15.98 0.85 16.82
CA PHE A 730 14.68 0.21 16.54
C PHE A 730 13.45 0.98 17.09
N ASP A 731 13.52 2.32 17.12
CA ASP A 731 12.44 3.24 17.55
C ASP A 731 12.03 4.21 16.40
N GLU A 732 12.16 3.75 15.15
CA GLU A 732 11.77 4.46 13.93
C GLU A 732 10.29 4.87 13.95
N GLY A 733 9.42 4.06 14.56
CA GLY A 733 8.00 4.38 14.72
C GLY A 733 7.78 5.68 15.51
N THR A 734 8.50 5.88 16.62
CA THR A 734 8.45 7.14 17.37
C THR A 734 8.95 8.32 16.52
N LEU A 735 10.02 8.12 15.75
CA LEU A 735 10.51 9.17 14.83
C LEU A 735 9.49 9.54 13.75
N ILE A 736 8.86 8.54 13.13
CA ILE A 736 7.80 8.72 12.12
C ILE A 736 6.60 9.46 12.72
N LYS A 737 6.20 9.09 13.95
CA LYS A 737 5.12 9.78 14.68
C LYS A 737 5.40 11.27 14.92
N LEU A 738 6.59 11.61 15.42
CA LEU A 738 6.98 12.99 15.67
C LEU A 738 7.11 13.80 14.36
N ALA A 739 7.71 13.18 13.34
CA ALA A 739 7.90 13.75 12.02
C ALA A 739 6.59 14.03 11.29
N TYR A 740 5.64 13.08 11.32
CA TYR A 740 4.33 13.23 10.68
C TYR A 740 3.49 14.29 11.40
N GLY A 741 3.45 14.31 12.73
CA GLY A 741 2.81 15.39 13.49
C GLY A 741 3.35 16.78 13.11
N PHE A 742 4.68 16.91 12.96
CA PHE A 742 5.32 18.16 12.52
C PHE A 742 4.99 18.51 11.07
N GLU A 743 5.11 17.55 10.14
CA GLU A 743 4.82 17.75 8.72
C GLU A 743 3.37 18.18 8.51
N GLN A 744 2.42 17.48 9.11
CA GLN A 744 0.99 17.73 8.94
C GLN A 744 0.58 19.08 9.55
N GLY A 745 1.23 19.49 10.65
CA GLY A 745 1.02 20.79 11.29
C GLY A 745 1.74 21.99 10.64
N THR A 746 2.71 21.78 9.75
CA THR A 746 3.52 22.88 9.13
C THR A 746 3.46 22.96 7.61
N LYS A 747 3.38 21.82 6.90
CA LYS A 747 3.40 21.71 5.44
C LYS A 747 4.54 22.49 4.76
N TYR A 748 5.75 22.42 5.33
CA TYR A 748 6.89 23.20 4.85
C TYR A 748 7.47 22.83 3.48
N ARG A 749 7.10 21.69 2.90
CA ARG A 749 7.53 21.32 1.55
C ARG A 749 6.79 22.19 0.52
N VAL A 750 7.56 22.73 -0.43
CA VAL A 750 7.07 23.43 -1.62
C VAL A 750 7.72 22.79 -2.85
N SER A 751 6.97 22.54 -3.92
CA SER A 751 7.52 22.02 -5.17
C SER A 751 8.41 23.07 -5.85
N PRO A 752 9.55 22.68 -6.46
CA PRO A 752 10.40 23.62 -7.19
C PRO A 752 9.71 24.17 -8.44
N GLU A 753 9.65 25.50 -8.56
CA GLU A 753 8.97 26.21 -9.67
C GLU A 753 9.56 25.93 -11.06
N LEU A 754 10.83 25.53 -11.14
CA LEU A 754 11.52 25.21 -12.39
C LEU A 754 11.00 23.92 -13.06
N PHE A 755 10.22 23.10 -12.36
CA PHE A 755 9.77 21.78 -12.81
C PHE A 755 8.23 21.61 -12.73
N PRO A 756 7.45 22.51 -13.36
CA PRO A 756 5.99 22.54 -13.26
C PRO A 756 5.33 21.30 -13.89
N ALA A 757 4.00 21.19 -13.82
CA ALA A 757 3.26 20.19 -14.59
C ALA A 757 3.53 20.36 -16.10
N LEU A 758 3.65 19.24 -16.82
CA LEU A 758 3.71 19.26 -18.28
C LEU A 758 2.30 19.57 -18.82
N THR A 759 2.18 20.55 -19.70
CA THR A 759 0.99 20.73 -20.54
C THR A 759 0.89 19.57 -21.52
N ASN A 760 -0.29 18.96 -21.65
CA ASN A 760 -0.56 17.87 -22.60
C ASN A 760 -0.45 18.30 -24.06
#